data_AF-A0A5N5QBZ4-F1
#
_entry.id   AF-A0A5N5QBZ4-F1
#
_cell.length_a   1.000
_cell.length_b   1.000
_cell.length_c   1.000
_cell.angle_alpha   90.00
_cell.angle_beta   90.00
_cell.angle_gamma   90.00
#
_symmetry.space_group_name_H-M   'P 1'
#
loop_
_entity.id
_entity.type
_entity.pdbx_description
1 polymer ?
#
loop_
_entity_poly.entity_id
_entity_poly.type
_entity_poly.pdbx_seq_one_letter_code
_entity_poly.pdbx_strand_id
1 'polypeptide(L)'
;MLWSLRLAFLAAGAAAKILYAGVNESGGEFGVWSNTATPGTGLPGRFGVDYAFINKTTVDIFMKDDKINVFRVAFLLERMCPPSYGLGSKFNETYFEEFKDAIDYITNKAYAILDPHNYMRYNDPSQQPMTGSVIGNTTDPNAATTAQFQAFWKELAGRFKGNHRVIFGIMNEPHDMPTSLVLQNDQAAIDGIRASGARQLILAPGNGYTGGHSWLEASQGDEPSGDYMYKLVDPLNNTAIEVHEYLDQDFSGSHAECTQPGPSNLAGLTGWLKAHGLKAIVGELGGGANENCYSQLHDLLDYLAANDEYIGWLGWAAGPLWGTFRSCCGDDSGNLEPGTKAGNGSLPGNAHGSRGAYFVMDSTMSPQGASSASPMSATPVVLPPDFLDANIDDIVNLIADMLDRLTSHNDQIPLRPEALTRFHSRTPPAITIHDYLKRIVRYTNVERSCLLITLHYIDQICTLLPHFTISSLTVHRFVISSIAVSSKALCDAFCTNSHYARVGGIKLIELNVLEREFLEKIDWRLTCTREMLQEYYTNLVRTHSGRGVKYQMGDISPTNVRQDPGVSDPILDTDNTAPNKFTPSPPRSPTPSTTPSSAHQAPCINAAPSPHPISSRPCSTPSRDPAPSPSRIILTNASSPSLRRAARSPIAGPSRSIPPSPSLKRARDGSDDLVPSISSAHLRKIEDSSSPRIRRRTGNS
;
A
#
# COMPACT_ATOMS: atom_id res chain seq x y z
N MET A 1 9.68 -3.90 65.35
CA MET A 1 10.38 -4.85 64.45
C MET A 1 9.35 -5.50 63.54
N LEU A 2 9.73 -5.89 62.31
CA LEU A 2 8.98 -6.77 61.40
C LEU A 2 7.52 -6.34 61.12
N TRP A 3 7.27 -5.36 60.25
CA TRP A 3 7.21 -5.48 58.77
C TRP A 3 6.14 -6.44 58.23
N SER A 4 5.11 -5.80 57.68
CA SER A 4 4.12 -6.21 56.68
C SER A 4 4.42 -7.47 55.87
N LEU A 5 3.48 -8.43 55.87
CA LEU A 5 3.53 -9.61 55.01
C LEU A 5 2.13 -9.99 54.49
N ARG A 6 1.55 -9.11 53.66
CA ARG A 6 0.33 -9.34 52.86
C ARG A 6 0.33 -8.52 51.57
N LEU A 7 0.94 -9.05 50.50
CA LEU A 7 0.47 -8.94 49.10
C LEU A 7 1.36 -9.81 48.20
N ALA A 8 1.03 -9.88 46.90
CA ALA A 8 1.80 -10.54 45.84
C ALA A 8 2.05 -12.06 46.01
N PHE A 9 0.99 -12.84 45.77
CA PHE A 9 1.13 -14.13 45.08
C PHE A 9 0.21 -14.14 43.86
N LEU A 10 0.72 -14.62 42.72
CA LEU A 10 -0.02 -15.02 41.52
C LEU A 10 -0.94 -13.96 40.88
N ALA A 11 -0.36 -12.81 40.53
CA ALA A 11 -0.75 -12.13 39.28
C ALA A 11 -0.05 -12.80 38.08
N ALA A 12 -0.30 -14.11 37.89
CA ALA A 12 0.17 -14.87 36.74
C ALA A 12 -0.73 -14.57 35.53
N GLY A 13 -0.73 -13.32 35.08
CA GLY A 13 -1.35 -12.94 33.83
C GLY A 13 -0.62 -13.64 32.69
N ALA A 14 -1.36 -14.31 31.81
CA ALA A 14 -0.78 -14.88 30.60
C ALA A 14 -0.23 -13.73 29.74
N ALA A 15 1.09 -13.66 29.62
CA ALA A 15 1.70 -12.88 28.55
C ALA A 15 1.31 -13.53 27.21
N ALA A 16 1.00 -12.73 26.20
CA ALA A 16 0.85 -13.25 24.85
C ALA A 16 2.18 -13.90 24.44
N LYS A 17 2.15 -15.19 24.06
CA LYS A 17 3.35 -15.94 23.69
C LYS A 17 4.03 -15.33 22.45
N ILE A 18 3.19 -15.04 21.45
CA ILE A 18 3.55 -14.20 20.30
C ILE A 18 3.58 -12.74 20.78
N LEU A 19 4.77 -12.15 20.78
CA LEU A 19 5.01 -10.74 21.13
C LEU A 19 4.93 -9.84 19.89
N TYR A 20 5.30 -10.38 18.73
CA TYR A 20 5.42 -9.67 17.47
C TYR A 20 4.58 -10.37 16.39
N ALA A 21 3.49 -9.76 15.97
CA ALA A 21 2.60 -10.24 14.90
C ALA A 21 2.50 -9.14 13.85
N GLY A 22 2.78 -9.44 12.58
CA GLY A 22 3.16 -8.39 11.63
C GLY A 22 3.07 -8.71 10.15
N VAL A 23 3.54 -7.72 9.37
CA VAL A 23 3.65 -7.80 7.92
C VAL A 23 4.97 -7.19 7.44
N ASN A 24 5.50 -7.70 6.35
CA ASN A 24 6.62 -7.08 5.63
C ASN A 24 6.11 -5.92 4.77
N GLU A 25 6.84 -4.82 4.74
CA GLU A 25 6.62 -3.62 3.93
C GLU A 25 7.75 -3.54 2.89
N SER A 26 7.45 -4.00 1.68
CA SER A 26 8.38 -4.13 0.57
C SER A 26 8.22 -2.99 -0.44
N GLY A 27 9.33 -2.59 -1.06
CA GLY A 27 9.39 -1.51 -2.05
C GLY A 27 10.57 -0.55 -1.86
N GLY A 28 11.28 -0.56 -0.73
CA GLY A 28 12.51 0.23 -0.53
C GLY A 28 13.72 -0.32 -1.31
N GLU A 29 13.64 -1.61 -1.64
CA GLU A 29 14.57 -2.46 -2.38
C GLU A 29 14.25 -2.56 -3.88
N PHE A 30 13.03 -2.22 -4.29
CA PHE A 30 12.54 -2.38 -5.68
C PHE A 30 13.32 -1.61 -6.75
N GLY A 31 13.08 -1.95 -8.01
CA GLY A 31 13.46 -1.12 -9.17
C GLY A 31 14.92 -1.23 -9.65
N VAL A 32 15.71 -2.15 -9.09
CA VAL A 32 17.13 -2.38 -9.44
C VAL A 32 17.38 -3.49 -10.47
N TRP A 33 16.39 -4.36 -10.72
CA TRP A 33 16.55 -5.55 -11.55
C TRP A 33 16.90 -5.23 -13.02
N SER A 34 17.79 -6.04 -13.60
CA SER A 34 18.39 -5.84 -14.92
C SER A 34 18.40 -7.14 -15.72
N ASN A 35 17.73 -7.16 -16.88
CA ASN A 35 17.72 -8.34 -17.76
C ASN A 35 19.10 -8.67 -18.37
N THR A 36 20.06 -7.74 -18.30
CA THR A 36 21.43 -7.89 -18.81
C THR A 36 22.49 -7.83 -17.70
N ALA A 37 22.12 -8.09 -16.44
CA ALA A 37 23.02 -8.07 -15.28
C ALA A 37 23.95 -6.84 -15.26
N THR A 38 23.39 -5.66 -15.55
CA THR A 38 24.17 -4.44 -15.75
C THR A 38 24.33 -3.72 -14.41
N PRO A 39 25.55 -3.66 -13.82
CA PRO A 39 25.73 -3.17 -12.47
C PRO A 39 25.32 -1.70 -12.34
N GLY A 40 24.65 -1.35 -11.25
CA GLY A 40 24.10 -0.01 -11.04
C GLY A 40 22.78 0.27 -11.75
N THR A 41 22.13 -0.72 -12.37
CA THR A 41 20.74 -0.58 -12.85
C THR A 41 19.84 -0.15 -11.68
N GLY A 42 18.99 0.87 -11.91
CA GLY A 42 18.04 1.35 -10.90
C GLY A 42 18.63 2.06 -9.68
N LEU A 43 19.95 2.30 -9.64
CA LEU A 43 20.61 3.00 -8.54
C LEU A 43 20.92 4.48 -8.90
N PRO A 44 20.69 5.43 -7.97
CA PRO A 44 19.99 5.27 -6.70
C PRO A 44 18.47 5.07 -6.88
N GLY A 45 17.92 5.39 -8.06
CA GLY A 45 16.46 5.42 -8.31
C GLY A 45 15.80 6.69 -7.76
N ARG A 46 14.47 6.75 -7.85
CA ARG A 46 13.63 7.87 -7.36
C ARG A 46 12.61 7.37 -6.34
N PHE A 47 12.59 8.02 -5.18
CA PHE A 47 11.56 7.79 -4.16
C PHE A 47 10.14 8.07 -4.71
N GLY A 48 9.18 7.24 -4.32
CA GLY A 48 7.79 7.30 -4.77
C GLY A 48 7.56 6.83 -6.22
N VAL A 49 8.58 6.32 -6.93
CA VAL A 49 8.45 5.83 -8.32
C VAL A 49 9.22 4.53 -8.55
N ASP A 50 10.52 4.51 -8.24
CA ASP A 50 11.38 3.33 -8.42
C ASP A 50 11.55 2.55 -7.10
N TYR A 51 11.37 3.24 -5.96
CA TYR A 51 11.30 2.65 -4.62
C TYR A 51 10.43 3.51 -3.68
N ALA A 52 9.81 2.90 -2.66
CA ALA A 52 9.12 3.56 -1.56
C ALA A 52 8.88 2.57 -0.41
N PHE A 53 9.01 3.01 0.84
CA PHE A 53 9.09 2.10 2.00
C PHE A 53 7.73 1.64 2.53
N ILE A 54 6.77 2.54 2.72
CA ILE A 54 5.45 2.24 3.29
C ILE A 54 4.36 3.11 2.63
N ASN A 55 3.11 2.67 2.78
CA ASN A 55 1.95 3.54 2.66
C ASN A 55 1.39 3.85 4.06
N LYS A 56 1.49 5.12 4.47
CA LYS A 56 1.12 5.55 5.82
C LYS A 56 -0.34 5.25 6.16
N THR A 57 -1.25 5.31 5.18
CA THR A 57 -2.67 5.02 5.39
C THR A 57 -2.94 3.54 5.65
N THR A 58 -2.23 2.63 4.98
CA THR A 58 -2.43 1.18 5.16
C THR A 58 -1.73 0.66 6.39
N VAL A 59 -0.54 1.17 6.72
CA VAL A 59 0.11 1.00 8.03
C VAL A 59 -0.86 1.37 9.18
N ASP A 60 -1.62 2.45 9.04
CA ASP A 60 -2.65 2.84 10.01
C ASP A 60 -3.89 1.91 10.00
N ILE A 61 -4.30 1.35 8.86
CA ILE A 61 -5.37 0.34 8.78
C ILE A 61 -4.94 -0.95 9.48
N PHE A 62 -3.76 -1.48 9.12
CA PHE A 62 -3.19 -2.71 9.68
C PHE A 62 -3.14 -2.69 11.22
N MET A 63 -2.65 -1.60 11.82
CA MET A 63 -2.66 -1.47 13.29
C MET A 63 -4.06 -1.31 13.88
N LYS A 64 -4.94 -0.58 13.20
CA LYS A 64 -6.26 -0.19 13.72
C LYS A 64 -7.26 -1.34 13.63
N ASP A 65 -7.29 -2.07 12.52
CA ASP A 65 -8.33 -3.02 12.16
C ASP A 65 -7.82 -4.47 12.29
N ASP A 66 -6.66 -4.80 11.72
CA ASP A 66 -6.06 -6.16 11.77
C ASP A 66 -5.21 -6.42 13.04
N LYS A 67 -4.96 -5.38 13.84
CA LYS A 67 -4.29 -5.41 15.16
C LYS A 67 -2.80 -5.81 15.16
N ILE A 68 -2.15 -5.87 14.01
CA ILE A 68 -0.72 -6.18 13.94
C ILE A 68 0.13 -5.09 14.60
N ASN A 69 1.27 -5.49 15.18
CA ASN A 69 2.09 -4.65 16.07
C ASN A 69 3.57 -4.54 15.66
N VAL A 70 4.00 -5.19 14.57
CA VAL A 70 5.33 -5.05 13.98
C VAL A 70 5.25 -4.96 12.45
N PHE A 71 6.16 -4.19 11.86
CA PHE A 71 6.35 -4.07 10.42
C PHE A 71 7.83 -4.29 10.10
N ARG A 72 8.17 -5.06 9.06
CA ARG A 72 9.57 -5.26 8.61
C ARG A 72 9.79 -4.52 7.30
N VAL A 73 10.63 -3.49 7.33
CA VAL A 73 10.74 -2.50 6.24
C VAL A 73 12.03 -2.76 5.46
N ALA A 74 11.87 -3.29 4.26
CA ALA A 74 12.97 -3.63 3.37
C ALA A 74 13.64 -2.39 2.77
N PHE A 75 14.98 -2.37 2.74
CA PHE A 75 15.78 -1.31 2.12
C PHE A 75 17.08 -1.87 1.52
N LEU A 76 17.68 -1.17 0.55
CA LEU A 76 18.95 -1.58 -0.05
C LEU A 76 20.16 -0.89 0.59
N LEU A 77 21.18 -1.70 0.91
CA LEU A 77 22.51 -1.24 1.30
C LEU A 77 23.10 -0.29 0.25
N GLU A 78 22.94 -0.54 -1.05
CA GLU A 78 23.48 0.29 -2.13
C GLU A 78 22.78 1.66 -2.26
N ARG A 79 21.57 1.81 -1.70
CA ARG A 79 20.88 3.11 -1.64
C ARG A 79 21.24 3.87 -0.37
N MET A 80 21.38 3.15 0.75
CA MET A 80 21.80 3.71 2.05
C MET A 80 23.28 4.09 2.06
N CYS A 81 24.14 3.23 1.54
CA CYS A 81 25.57 3.43 1.27
C CYS A 81 25.83 3.21 -0.24
N PRO A 82 25.85 4.27 -1.06
CA PRO A 82 26.24 4.18 -2.47
C PRO A 82 27.56 3.41 -2.67
N PRO A 83 27.68 2.51 -3.67
CA PRO A 83 28.93 1.79 -3.96
C PRO A 83 30.17 2.68 -4.12
N SER A 84 29.99 3.92 -4.58
CA SER A 84 31.06 4.93 -4.69
C SER A 84 31.51 5.54 -3.36
N TYR A 85 30.77 5.33 -2.27
CA TYR A 85 31.19 5.60 -0.89
C TYR A 85 31.71 4.31 -0.23
N GLY A 86 31.08 3.17 -0.54
CA GLY A 86 31.35 1.88 0.07
C GLY A 86 30.62 1.69 1.41
N LEU A 87 30.36 0.43 1.76
CA LEU A 87 29.56 0.06 2.93
C LEU A 87 30.12 0.68 4.22
N GLY A 88 29.23 1.31 5.00
CA GLY A 88 29.54 1.83 6.34
C GLY A 88 30.46 3.05 6.42
N SER A 89 30.89 3.63 5.30
CA SER A 89 31.80 4.80 5.31
C SER A 89 31.07 6.14 5.40
N LYS A 90 29.92 6.25 4.72
CA LYS A 90 29.07 7.44 4.65
C LYS A 90 27.68 7.02 4.14
N PHE A 91 26.62 7.58 4.73
CA PHE A 91 25.26 7.36 4.23
C PHE A 91 24.84 8.37 3.15
N ASN A 92 23.88 7.97 2.34
CA ASN A 92 23.09 8.83 1.48
C ASN A 92 21.98 9.47 2.32
N GLU A 93 22.24 10.67 2.84
CA GLU A 93 21.36 11.36 3.80
C GLU A 93 19.93 11.57 3.28
N THR A 94 19.71 11.67 1.95
CA THR A 94 18.36 11.74 1.38
C THR A 94 17.59 10.43 1.55
N TYR A 95 18.18 9.30 1.15
CA TYR A 95 17.57 7.98 1.33
C TYR A 95 17.42 7.60 2.81
N PHE A 96 18.37 8.02 3.65
CA PHE A 96 18.28 7.84 5.09
C PHE A 96 17.08 8.58 5.69
N GLU A 97 16.83 9.85 5.36
CA GLU A 97 15.68 10.58 5.90
C GLU A 97 14.34 10.08 5.31
N GLU A 98 14.30 9.63 4.06
CA GLU A 98 13.13 8.97 3.47
C GLU A 98 12.80 7.63 4.18
N PHE A 99 13.82 6.82 4.49
CA PHE A 99 13.67 5.60 5.27
C PHE A 99 13.25 5.91 6.71
N LYS A 100 13.89 6.90 7.33
CA LYS A 100 13.61 7.33 8.69
C LYS A 100 12.19 7.89 8.85
N ASP A 101 11.63 8.60 7.87
CA ASP A 101 10.23 9.03 7.90
C ASP A 101 9.24 7.85 7.95
N ALA A 102 9.56 6.74 7.28
CA ALA A 102 8.77 5.50 7.39
C ALA A 102 8.92 4.85 8.77
N ILE A 103 10.16 4.68 9.25
CA ILE A 103 10.44 4.06 10.55
C ILE A 103 9.86 4.87 11.71
N ASP A 104 10.06 6.20 11.73
CA ASP A 104 9.50 7.08 12.76
C ASP A 104 7.97 7.07 12.72
N TYR A 105 7.34 7.01 11.53
CA TYR A 105 5.89 6.90 11.41
C TYR A 105 5.33 5.62 12.05
N ILE A 106 5.89 4.45 11.72
CA ILE A 106 5.50 3.16 12.33
C ILE A 106 5.72 3.21 13.85
N THR A 107 6.92 3.63 14.28
CA THR A 107 7.36 3.58 15.69
C THR A 107 6.71 4.61 16.61
N ASN A 108 5.91 5.54 16.07
CA ASN A 108 4.95 6.30 16.89
C ASN A 108 3.91 5.38 17.57
N LYS A 109 3.63 4.20 17.00
CA LYS A 109 2.54 3.30 17.43
C LYS A 109 2.98 1.84 17.64
N ALA A 110 3.67 1.25 16.67
CA ALA A 110 4.06 -0.17 16.58
C ALA A 110 5.59 -0.36 16.66
N TYR A 111 6.08 -1.58 16.46
CA TYR A 111 7.50 -1.88 16.25
C TYR A 111 7.87 -1.83 14.75
N ALA A 112 9.13 -1.51 14.45
CA ALA A 112 9.66 -1.54 13.08
C ALA A 112 10.99 -2.30 13.03
N ILE A 113 11.05 -3.40 12.28
CA ILE A 113 12.29 -4.11 11.95
C ILE A 113 12.93 -3.38 10.76
N LEU A 114 14.20 -2.98 10.91
CA LEU A 114 15.02 -2.50 9.79
C LEU A 114 15.58 -3.73 9.07
N ASP A 115 15.28 -3.90 7.78
CA ASP A 115 15.78 -5.02 6.98
C ASP A 115 16.64 -4.53 5.79
N PRO A 116 17.98 -4.72 5.82
CA PRO A 116 18.81 -4.58 4.64
C PRO A 116 18.59 -5.81 3.75
N HIS A 117 17.76 -5.64 2.71
CA HIS A 117 17.24 -6.71 1.87
C HIS A 117 18.27 -7.13 0.79
N ASN A 118 19.39 -7.70 1.25
CA ASN A 118 20.64 -7.71 0.49
C ASN A 118 21.33 -9.08 0.36
N TYR A 119 20.79 -10.17 0.90
CA TYR A 119 21.30 -11.54 0.69
C TYR A 119 22.77 -11.73 1.12
N MET A 120 23.19 -10.98 2.14
CA MET A 120 24.58 -10.82 2.61
C MET A 120 25.57 -10.41 1.50
N ARG A 121 25.07 -9.73 0.46
CA ARG A 121 25.79 -9.27 -0.74
C ARG A 121 25.69 -7.75 -0.90
N TYR A 122 26.69 -7.15 -1.57
CA TYR A 122 26.77 -5.71 -1.80
C TYR A 122 27.43 -5.36 -3.16
N ASN A 123 27.35 -4.09 -3.55
CA ASN A 123 27.87 -3.45 -4.78
C ASN A 123 27.13 -3.74 -6.10
N ASP A 124 26.35 -4.82 -6.23
CA ASP A 124 25.56 -5.10 -7.44
C ASP A 124 24.24 -5.84 -7.17
N PRO A 125 23.13 -5.11 -6.97
CA PRO A 125 21.82 -5.72 -6.76
C PRO A 125 21.10 -6.06 -8.08
N SER A 126 21.77 -5.97 -9.25
CA SER A 126 21.08 -5.96 -10.55
C SER A 126 20.42 -7.27 -10.98
N GLN A 127 20.80 -8.43 -10.40
CA GLN A 127 20.03 -9.68 -10.45
C GLN A 127 20.09 -10.40 -9.09
N GLN A 128 19.74 -9.69 -8.01
CA GLN A 128 19.46 -10.32 -6.71
C GLN A 128 18.40 -11.44 -6.85
N PRO A 129 18.50 -12.53 -6.06
CA PRO A 129 19.48 -12.77 -5.00
C PRO A 129 20.90 -13.12 -5.49
N MET A 130 21.08 -13.44 -6.78
CA MET A 130 22.30 -14.08 -7.31
C MET A 130 23.47 -13.14 -7.65
N THR A 131 23.33 -11.82 -7.54
CA THR A 131 24.42 -10.85 -7.81
C THR A 131 24.87 -10.08 -6.57
N GLY A 132 26.04 -9.45 -6.70
CA GLY A 132 26.70 -8.71 -5.62
C GLY A 132 27.78 -9.55 -4.95
N SER A 133 28.79 -8.87 -4.42
CA SER A 133 29.91 -9.49 -3.72
C SER A 133 29.50 -9.85 -2.30
N VAL A 134 29.67 -11.13 -1.94
CA VAL A 134 29.42 -11.63 -0.57
C VAL A 134 30.27 -10.86 0.44
N ILE A 135 29.60 -10.27 1.44
CA ILE A 135 30.24 -9.46 2.48
C ILE A 135 31.24 -10.32 3.27
N GLY A 136 32.47 -9.82 3.41
CA GLY A 136 33.57 -10.49 4.08
C GLY A 136 34.33 -11.52 3.23
N ASN A 137 33.92 -11.80 1.98
CA ASN A 137 34.66 -12.70 1.10
C ASN A 137 36.00 -12.08 0.65
N THR A 138 37.09 -12.42 1.34
CA THR A 138 38.44 -11.92 1.05
C THR A 138 39.04 -12.40 -0.28
N THR A 139 38.38 -13.29 -1.02
CA THR A 139 38.82 -13.72 -2.36
C THR A 139 38.26 -12.85 -3.49
N ASP A 140 37.18 -12.10 -3.24
CA ASP A 140 36.63 -11.13 -4.21
C ASP A 140 37.15 -9.72 -3.89
N PRO A 141 37.95 -9.09 -4.77
CA PRO A 141 38.47 -7.74 -4.53
C PRO A 141 37.39 -6.64 -4.53
N ASN A 142 36.14 -6.97 -4.89
CA ASN A 142 35.00 -6.05 -4.86
C ASN A 142 34.13 -6.22 -3.60
N ALA A 143 34.40 -7.21 -2.74
CA ALA A 143 33.63 -7.43 -1.52
C ALA A 143 33.83 -6.31 -0.50
N ALA A 144 32.71 -5.85 0.10
CA ALA A 144 32.79 -5.09 1.34
C ALA A 144 33.25 -6.02 2.47
N THR A 145 34.14 -5.53 3.34
CA THR A 145 34.66 -6.33 4.47
C THR A 145 33.64 -6.45 5.61
N THR A 146 33.77 -7.50 6.42
CA THR A 146 33.02 -7.67 7.69
C THR A 146 33.17 -6.46 8.62
N ALA A 147 34.33 -5.80 8.62
CA ALA A 147 34.57 -4.56 9.38
C ALA A 147 33.77 -3.35 8.83
N GLN A 148 33.52 -3.29 7.53
CA GLN A 148 32.64 -2.28 6.91
C GLN A 148 31.16 -2.55 7.23
N PHE A 149 30.76 -3.82 7.32
CA PHE A 149 29.41 -4.20 7.77
C PHE A 149 29.18 -3.85 9.25
N GLN A 150 30.17 -4.08 10.12
CA GLN A 150 30.17 -3.57 11.50
C GLN A 150 30.06 -2.04 11.57
N ALA A 151 30.81 -1.32 10.71
CA ALA A 151 30.75 0.14 10.66
C ALA A 151 29.37 0.66 10.21
N PHE A 152 28.78 0.03 9.18
CA PHE A 152 27.42 0.29 8.72
C PHE A 152 26.40 0.10 9.86
N TRP A 153 26.45 -1.04 10.54
CA TRP A 153 25.53 -1.37 11.61
C TRP A 153 25.67 -0.45 12.83
N LYS A 154 26.90 -0.04 13.15
CA LYS A 154 27.19 0.94 14.19
C LYS A 154 26.64 2.34 13.88
N GLU A 155 26.70 2.77 12.63
CA GLU A 155 26.15 4.05 12.18
C GLU A 155 24.61 4.02 12.17
N LEU A 156 23.99 3.02 11.55
CA LEU A 156 22.53 2.90 11.47
C LEU A 156 21.89 2.79 12.86
N ALA A 157 22.40 1.89 13.71
CA ALA A 157 21.95 1.77 15.09
C ALA A 157 22.30 3.02 15.92
N GLY A 158 23.42 3.70 15.62
CA GLY A 158 23.82 4.95 16.24
C GLY A 158 22.83 6.09 16.06
N ARG A 159 22.15 6.11 14.90
CA ARG A 159 21.06 7.04 14.57
C ARG A 159 19.74 6.64 15.23
N PHE A 160 19.41 5.35 15.27
CA PHE A 160 18.13 4.84 15.82
C PHE A 160 18.12 4.45 17.31
N LYS A 161 19.24 4.46 18.03
CA LYS A 161 19.36 4.02 19.45
C LYS A 161 18.39 4.66 20.46
N GLY A 162 17.88 5.85 20.18
CA GLY A 162 16.86 6.52 21.01
C GLY A 162 15.43 6.00 20.79
N ASN A 163 15.19 5.26 19.71
CA ASN A 163 13.88 4.76 19.32
C ASN A 163 13.72 3.30 19.77
N HIS A 164 13.13 3.10 20.95
CA HIS A 164 12.99 1.80 21.60
C HIS A 164 12.01 0.82 20.90
N ARG A 165 11.33 1.25 19.83
CA ARG A 165 10.46 0.41 19.00
C ARG A 165 11.09 -0.03 17.68
N VAL A 166 12.31 0.43 17.37
CA VAL A 166 13.13 -0.15 16.31
C VAL A 166 13.61 -1.54 16.74
N ILE A 167 13.69 -2.47 15.79
CA ILE A 167 14.32 -3.78 15.89
C ILE A 167 15.32 -3.86 14.74
N PHE A 168 16.47 -4.51 14.93
CA PHE A 168 17.52 -4.59 13.90
C PHE A 168 17.58 -5.99 13.30
N GLY A 169 17.01 -6.20 12.11
CA GLY A 169 17.26 -7.41 11.32
C GLY A 169 18.61 -7.28 10.64
N ILE A 170 19.54 -8.20 10.89
CA ILE A 170 20.94 -8.03 10.47
C ILE A 170 21.09 -8.04 8.94
N MET A 171 20.36 -8.92 8.26
CA MET A 171 20.44 -9.13 6.82
C MET A 171 19.29 -10.04 6.34
N ASN A 172 18.64 -9.72 5.22
CA ASN A 172 17.76 -10.69 4.56
C ASN A 172 18.55 -11.87 3.99
N GLU A 173 18.07 -13.09 4.24
CA GLU A 173 18.41 -14.34 3.53
C GLU A 173 19.87 -14.52 3.06
N PRO A 174 20.86 -14.70 3.95
CA PRO A 174 22.18 -15.20 3.56
C PRO A 174 22.08 -16.59 2.89
N HIS A 175 22.75 -16.76 1.75
CA HIS A 175 22.80 -18.02 0.98
C HIS A 175 24.10 -18.11 0.15
N ASP A 176 24.46 -19.30 -0.32
CA ASP A 176 25.61 -19.55 -1.22
C ASP A 176 26.90 -18.87 -0.73
N MET A 177 27.25 -19.13 0.54
CA MET A 177 28.41 -18.59 1.22
C MET A 177 28.71 -19.42 2.48
N PRO A 178 29.97 -19.54 2.93
CA PRO A 178 30.30 -20.33 4.12
C PRO A 178 29.49 -19.89 5.35
N THR A 179 28.83 -20.82 6.02
CA THR A 179 28.05 -20.55 7.24
C THR A 179 28.92 -19.99 8.38
N SER A 180 30.21 -20.35 8.35
CA SER A 180 31.25 -19.75 9.20
C SER A 180 31.49 -18.25 8.95
N LEU A 181 31.20 -17.73 7.74
CA LEU A 181 31.26 -16.31 7.39
C LEU A 181 29.96 -15.57 7.74
N VAL A 182 28.80 -16.22 7.64
CA VAL A 182 27.52 -15.69 8.16
C VAL A 182 27.68 -15.35 9.65
N LEU A 183 28.14 -16.31 10.46
CA LEU A 183 28.43 -16.11 11.88
C LEU A 183 29.39 -14.93 12.16
N GLN A 184 30.41 -14.74 11.33
CA GLN A 184 31.36 -13.62 11.47
C GLN A 184 30.71 -12.27 11.15
N ASN A 185 29.88 -12.21 10.10
CA ASN A 185 29.17 -10.98 9.72
C ASN A 185 28.10 -10.61 10.76
N ASP A 186 27.36 -11.59 11.28
CA ASP A 186 26.30 -11.35 12.25
C ASP A 186 26.85 -10.96 13.63
N GLN A 187 27.94 -11.60 14.09
CA GLN A 187 28.64 -11.14 15.29
C GLN A 187 29.18 -9.71 15.11
N ALA A 188 29.73 -9.39 13.94
CA ALA A 188 30.23 -8.06 13.63
C ALA A 188 29.11 -7.00 13.58
N ALA A 189 27.91 -7.37 13.11
CA ALA A 189 26.71 -6.55 13.18
C ALA A 189 26.24 -6.32 14.63
N ILE A 190 26.15 -7.37 15.45
CA ILE A 190 25.82 -7.28 16.90
C ILE A 190 26.80 -6.35 17.60
N ASP A 191 28.11 -6.57 17.43
CA ASP A 191 29.16 -5.75 18.02
C ASP A 191 29.03 -4.28 17.57
N GLY A 192 28.72 -4.03 16.29
CA GLY A 192 28.47 -2.70 15.76
C GLY A 192 27.26 -2.02 16.41
N ILE A 193 26.12 -2.70 16.43
CA ILE A 193 24.86 -2.23 17.05
C ILE A 193 25.10 -1.90 18.52
N ARG A 194 25.70 -2.80 19.29
CA ARG A 194 25.97 -2.57 20.73
C ARG A 194 27.02 -1.48 20.96
N ALA A 195 28.06 -1.39 20.13
CA ALA A 195 29.06 -0.32 20.21
C ALA A 195 28.53 1.07 19.83
N SER A 196 27.30 1.18 19.29
CA SER A 196 26.60 2.46 19.09
C SER A 196 25.89 2.99 20.35
N GLY A 197 25.68 2.11 21.34
CA GLY A 197 24.83 2.31 22.52
C GLY A 197 23.39 1.82 22.36
N ALA A 198 23.03 1.19 21.23
CA ALA A 198 21.69 0.67 20.97
C ALA A 198 21.39 -0.61 21.77
N ARG A 199 20.20 -0.65 22.39
CA ARG A 199 19.78 -1.70 23.34
C ARG A 199 18.62 -2.56 22.83
N GLN A 200 18.06 -2.23 21.68
CA GLN A 200 16.90 -2.88 21.08
C GLN A 200 17.17 -4.33 20.69
N LEU A 201 16.10 -5.08 20.38
CA LEU A 201 16.19 -6.45 19.88
C LEU A 201 16.98 -6.48 18.56
N ILE A 202 17.84 -7.48 18.42
CA ILE A 202 18.52 -7.82 17.18
C ILE A 202 17.95 -9.15 16.69
N LEU A 203 17.77 -9.28 15.37
CA LEU A 203 17.33 -10.51 14.72
C LEU A 203 18.48 -10.97 13.81
N ALA A 204 18.97 -12.18 14.05
CA ALA A 204 20.12 -12.76 13.34
C ALA A 204 19.67 -13.91 12.43
N PRO A 205 19.93 -13.84 11.12
CA PRO A 205 19.60 -14.93 10.20
C PRO A 205 20.56 -16.12 10.37
N GLY A 206 20.31 -17.18 9.60
CA GLY A 206 21.28 -18.23 9.27
C GLY A 206 21.67 -18.19 7.80
N ASN A 207 22.38 -19.21 7.35
CA ASN A 207 22.63 -19.47 5.93
C ASN A 207 21.45 -20.21 5.28
N GLY A 208 21.49 -20.39 3.96
CA GLY A 208 20.50 -21.16 3.20
C GLY A 208 19.13 -20.47 3.12
N TYR A 209 19.13 -19.18 2.79
CA TYR A 209 17.93 -18.31 2.81
C TYR A 209 17.25 -18.26 4.20
N THR A 210 18.03 -18.51 5.26
CA THR A 210 17.56 -18.60 6.65
C THR A 210 16.35 -19.54 6.86
N GLY A 211 16.24 -20.59 6.03
CA GLY A 211 15.09 -21.50 6.01
C GLY A 211 14.87 -22.25 7.33
N GLY A 212 13.63 -22.20 7.85
CA GLY A 212 13.26 -22.87 9.09
C GLY A 212 13.29 -24.40 8.98
N HIS A 213 12.73 -24.94 7.89
CA HIS A 213 12.78 -26.34 7.48
C HIS A 213 14.22 -26.90 7.38
N SER A 214 15.17 -26.11 6.86
CA SER A 214 16.53 -26.54 6.52
C SER A 214 17.59 -26.11 7.55
N TRP A 215 17.18 -25.57 8.71
CA TRP A 215 18.09 -25.02 9.73
C TRP A 215 19.19 -25.98 10.21
N LEU A 216 18.92 -27.29 10.19
CA LEU A 216 19.83 -28.36 10.61
C LEU A 216 20.41 -29.16 9.42
N GLU A 217 20.22 -28.68 8.19
CA GLU A 217 20.67 -29.32 6.95
C GLU A 217 21.76 -28.48 6.26
N ALA A 218 22.56 -29.11 5.40
CA ALA A 218 23.62 -28.43 4.65
C ALA A 218 23.03 -27.77 3.39
N SER A 219 23.25 -26.47 3.20
CA SER A 219 22.68 -25.71 2.06
C SER A 219 23.71 -25.52 0.96
N GLN A 220 23.44 -26.06 -0.23
CA GLN A 220 24.26 -25.98 -1.45
C GLN A 220 25.76 -26.38 -1.32
N GLY A 221 26.15 -26.96 -0.18
CA GLY A 221 27.52 -27.41 0.12
C GLY A 221 28.11 -26.79 1.39
N ASP A 222 27.52 -25.70 1.89
CA ASP A 222 27.89 -25.05 3.15
C ASP A 222 27.24 -25.76 4.37
N GLU A 223 27.86 -25.65 5.54
CA GLU A 223 27.44 -26.37 6.76
C GLU A 223 26.12 -25.84 7.37
N PRO A 224 25.37 -26.63 8.17
CA PRO A 224 24.10 -26.20 8.75
C PRO A 224 24.16 -24.93 9.59
N SER A 225 23.13 -24.07 9.48
CA SER A 225 22.95 -22.88 10.32
C SER A 225 22.97 -23.22 11.82
N GLY A 226 22.34 -24.33 12.20
CA GLY A 226 22.34 -24.84 13.57
C GLY A 226 23.71 -25.19 14.15
N ASP A 227 24.70 -25.52 13.32
CA ASP A 227 26.06 -25.79 13.79
C ASP A 227 26.82 -24.49 14.15
N TYR A 228 26.31 -23.31 13.79
CA TYR A 228 27.02 -22.03 13.93
C TYR A 228 26.25 -20.99 14.76
N MET A 229 24.95 -20.80 14.56
CA MET A 229 24.25 -19.62 15.09
C MET A 229 24.11 -19.57 16.62
N TYR A 230 24.23 -20.71 17.32
CA TYR A 230 24.27 -20.72 18.79
C TYR A 230 25.58 -20.11 19.37
N LYS A 231 26.57 -19.82 18.53
CA LYS A 231 27.87 -19.23 18.91
C LYS A 231 27.84 -17.70 18.94
N LEU A 232 26.74 -17.07 18.52
CA LEU A 232 26.54 -15.62 18.59
C LEU A 232 26.50 -15.14 20.05
N VAL A 233 27.16 -14.01 20.34
CA VAL A 233 27.24 -13.41 21.68
C VAL A 233 26.78 -11.96 21.64
N ASP A 234 25.61 -11.69 22.22
CA ASP A 234 25.18 -10.33 22.55
C ASP A 234 25.45 -10.02 24.03
N PRO A 235 26.26 -9.00 24.38
CA PRO A 235 26.48 -8.60 25.77
C PRO A 235 25.22 -8.11 26.51
N LEU A 236 24.10 -7.89 25.81
CA LEU A 236 22.79 -7.58 26.40
C LEU A 236 21.81 -8.77 26.44
N ASN A 237 22.17 -9.92 25.86
CA ASN A 237 21.30 -11.09 25.71
C ASN A 237 19.89 -10.75 25.17
N ASN A 238 19.85 -9.90 24.15
CA ASN A 238 18.65 -9.38 23.48
C ASN A 238 18.79 -9.53 21.96
N THR A 239 19.09 -10.76 21.53
CA THR A 239 19.12 -11.23 20.14
C THR A 239 18.20 -12.44 20.02
N ALA A 240 17.47 -12.53 18.91
CA ALA A 240 16.71 -13.71 18.50
C ALA A 240 17.16 -14.14 17.09
N ILE A 241 16.82 -15.37 16.69
CA ILE A 241 17.04 -15.87 15.34
C ILE A 241 15.91 -15.39 14.41
N GLU A 242 16.24 -14.99 13.19
CA GLU A 242 15.27 -14.72 12.11
C GLU A 242 15.24 -15.93 11.17
N VAL A 243 14.09 -16.60 11.03
CA VAL A 243 13.92 -17.70 10.05
C VAL A 243 12.80 -17.40 9.08
N HIS A 244 12.90 -17.90 7.85
CA HIS A 244 11.86 -17.79 6.84
C HIS A 244 11.25 -19.17 6.59
N GLU A 245 9.93 -19.24 6.37
CA GLU A 245 9.24 -20.51 6.14
C GLU A 245 8.03 -20.34 5.22
N TYR A 246 8.23 -20.66 3.94
CA TYR A 246 7.15 -20.81 2.96
C TYR A 246 6.73 -22.28 2.85
N LEU A 247 5.46 -22.51 2.52
CA LEU A 247 4.85 -23.85 2.56
C LEU A 247 4.70 -24.50 1.18
N ASP A 248 5.22 -23.89 0.12
CA ASP A 248 5.20 -24.45 -1.23
C ASP A 248 6.29 -25.50 -1.47
N GLN A 249 6.23 -26.17 -2.63
CA GLN A 249 6.94 -27.44 -2.88
C GLN A 249 8.46 -27.43 -2.62
N ASP A 250 9.11 -26.28 -2.78
CA ASP A 250 10.54 -26.05 -2.64
C ASP A 250 10.86 -24.93 -1.64
N PHE A 251 9.90 -24.57 -0.78
CA PHE A 251 10.01 -23.54 0.27
C PHE A 251 10.41 -22.14 -0.24
N SER A 252 10.27 -21.89 -1.54
CA SER A 252 10.71 -20.65 -2.20
C SER A 252 9.68 -19.51 -2.15
N GLY A 253 8.46 -19.80 -1.69
CA GLY A 253 7.36 -18.83 -1.70
C GLY A 253 6.94 -18.41 -3.11
N SER A 254 7.21 -19.21 -4.14
CA SER A 254 6.97 -18.84 -5.54
C SER A 254 5.76 -19.53 -6.18
N HIS A 255 5.35 -20.70 -5.68
CA HIS A 255 4.23 -21.50 -6.19
C HIS A 255 2.94 -21.28 -5.38
N ALA A 256 1.78 -21.41 -6.03
CA ALA A 256 0.48 -21.18 -5.39
C ALA A 256 0.06 -22.27 -4.38
N GLU A 257 0.59 -23.48 -4.51
CA GLU A 257 0.12 -24.66 -3.78
C GLU A 257 0.99 -24.97 -2.56
N CYS A 258 0.41 -24.84 -1.37
CA CYS A 258 1.06 -25.25 -0.13
C CYS A 258 1.07 -26.78 -0.04
N THR A 259 2.25 -27.37 0.05
CA THR A 259 2.46 -28.83 0.04
C THR A 259 3.38 -29.31 1.17
N GLN A 260 4.01 -28.39 1.91
CA GLN A 260 4.97 -28.69 2.97
C GLN A 260 4.38 -28.43 4.37
N PRO A 261 4.43 -29.40 5.30
CA PRO A 261 3.77 -29.29 6.60
C PRO A 261 4.59 -28.49 7.61
N GLY A 262 4.45 -27.15 7.60
CA GLY A 262 5.18 -26.19 8.46
C GLY A 262 5.46 -26.64 9.91
N PRO A 263 4.49 -27.17 10.68
CA PRO A 263 4.73 -27.69 12.04
C PRO A 263 5.75 -28.82 12.15
N SER A 264 5.86 -29.66 11.11
CA SER A 264 6.84 -30.75 11.06
C SER A 264 8.20 -30.25 10.58
N ASN A 265 8.21 -29.33 9.62
CA ASN A 265 9.42 -28.67 9.11
C ASN A 265 10.16 -27.96 10.26
N LEU A 266 9.45 -27.13 11.03
CA LEU A 266 10.01 -26.35 12.13
C LEU A 266 10.33 -27.18 13.39
N ALA A 267 10.02 -28.48 13.42
CA ALA A 267 10.27 -29.33 14.59
C ALA A 267 11.77 -29.47 14.91
N GLY A 268 12.63 -29.55 13.88
CA GLY A 268 14.08 -29.58 14.03
C GLY A 268 14.63 -28.30 14.65
N LEU A 269 14.31 -27.16 14.04
CA LEU A 269 14.62 -25.83 14.57
C LEU A 269 14.11 -25.64 16.00
N THR A 270 12.87 -26.03 16.29
CA THR A 270 12.27 -25.91 17.64
C THR A 270 13.05 -26.71 18.68
N GLY A 271 13.47 -27.93 18.35
CA GLY A 271 14.32 -28.74 19.23
C GLY A 271 15.68 -28.11 19.49
N TRP A 272 16.28 -27.49 18.48
CA TRP A 272 17.55 -26.77 18.57
C TRP A 272 17.44 -25.48 19.40
N LEU A 273 16.39 -24.66 19.18
CA LEU A 273 16.10 -23.46 19.97
C LEU A 273 15.96 -23.81 21.47
N LYS A 274 15.24 -24.90 21.78
CA LYS A 274 15.11 -25.45 23.15
C LYS A 274 16.45 -25.90 23.74
N ALA A 275 17.28 -26.60 22.96
CA ALA A 275 18.58 -27.08 23.41
C ALA A 275 19.58 -25.95 23.73
N HIS A 276 19.51 -24.83 22.99
CA HIS A 276 20.40 -23.68 23.16
C HIS A 276 19.81 -22.53 23.98
N GLY A 277 18.54 -22.61 24.39
CA GLY A 277 17.85 -21.56 25.16
C GLY A 277 17.52 -20.29 24.36
N LEU A 278 17.48 -20.41 23.03
CA LEU A 278 17.31 -19.30 22.10
C LEU A 278 15.83 -19.02 21.80
N LYS A 279 15.56 -17.86 21.18
CA LYS A 279 14.25 -17.46 20.67
C LYS A 279 14.34 -17.18 19.17
N ALA A 280 13.23 -17.33 18.46
CA ALA A 280 13.14 -17.06 17.03
C ALA A 280 11.90 -16.22 16.66
N ILE A 281 12.00 -15.52 15.54
CA ILE A 281 10.89 -14.90 14.83
C ILE A 281 10.82 -15.51 13.43
N VAL A 282 9.61 -15.78 12.93
CA VAL A 282 9.43 -16.15 11.52
C VAL A 282 9.34 -14.86 10.70
N GLY A 283 10.47 -14.39 10.18
CA GLY A 283 10.61 -13.08 9.52
C GLY A 283 9.76 -12.95 8.26
N GLU A 284 9.58 -14.06 7.55
CA GLU A 284 8.71 -14.18 6.39
C GLU A 284 7.98 -15.54 6.37
N LEU A 285 6.69 -15.48 6.04
CA LEU A 285 5.86 -16.62 5.69
C LEU A 285 4.79 -16.22 4.66
N GLY A 286 4.29 -17.18 3.89
CA GLY A 286 3.29 -16.93 2.85
C GLY A 286 2.67 -18.20 2.30
N GLY A 287 1.56 -18.03 1.57
CA GLY A 287 0.81 -19.10 0.90
C GLY A 287 -0.20 -18.54 -0.09
N GLY A 288 -0.61 -19.36 -1.06
CA GLY A 288 -1.61 -18.99 -2.07
C GLY A 288 -3.02 -18.81 -1.49
N ALA A 289 -3.91 -18.16 -2.24
CA ALA A 289 -5.27 -17.89 -1.80
C ALA A 289 -6.25 -19.08 -1.96
N ASN A 290 -5.81 -20.32 -1.66
CA ASN A 290 -6.59 -21.56 -1.76
C ASN A 290 -6.80 -22.23 -0.39
N GLU A 291 -7.94 -22.92 -0.17
CA GLU A 291 -8.38 -23.49 1.13
C GLU A 291 -7.29 -24.27 1.87
N ASN A 292 -6.50 -25.05 1.12
CA ASN A 292 -5.39 -25.85 1.60
C ASN A 292 -4.26 -24.99 2.23
N CYS A 293 -3.88 -23.89 1.58
CA CYS A 293 -2.92 -22.93 2.14
C CYS A 293 -3.43 -22.25 3.42
N TYR A 294 -4.70 -21.86 3.53
CA TYR A 294 -5.22 -21.29 4.80
C TYR A 294 -5.12 -22.31 5.94
N SER A 295 -5.39 -23.60 5.68
CA SER A 295 -5.25 -24.66 6.69
C SER A 295 -3.80 -24.81 7.13
N GLN A 296 -2.86 -24.98 6.19
CA GLN A 296 -1.45 -25.20 6.54
C GLN A 296 -0.79 -23.98 7.21
N LEU A 297 -1.21 -22.76 6.85
CA LEU A 297 -0.80 -21.54 7.55
C LEU A 297 -1.41 -21.44 8.95
N HIS A 298 -2.67 -21.84 9.14
CA HIS A 298 -3.26 -21.92 10.49
C HIS A 298 -2.53 -22.94 11.37
N ASP A 299 -2.26 -24.14 10.84
CA ASP A 299 -1.49 -25.19 11.53
C ASP A 299 -0.08 -24.70 11.91
N LEU A 300 0.61 -23.97 11.01
CA LEU A 300 1.89 -23.33 11.27
C LEU A 300 1.77 -22.29 12.41
N LEU A 301 0.82 -21.36 12.33
CA LEU A 301 0.67 -20.30 13.34
C LEU A 301 0.30 -20.88 14.72
N ASP A 302 -0.58 -21.90 14.78
CA ASP A 302 -0.88 -22.66 16.00
C ASP A 302 0.38 -23.33 16.57
N TYR A 303 1.23 -23.89 15.72
CA TYR A 303 2.50 -24.48 16.14
C TYR A 303 3.47 -23.44 16.71
N LEU A 304 3.59 -22.25 16.09
CA LEU A 304 4.39 -21.14 16.64
C LEU A 304 3.84 -20.71 18.00
N ALA A 305 2.53 -20.50 18.13
CA ALA A 305 1.89 -20.11 19.38
C ALA A 305 1.94 -21.21 20.47
N ALA A 306 2.04 -22.49 20.10
CA ALA A 306 2.21 -23.57 21.06
C ALA A 306 3.60 -23.56 21.73
N ASN A 307 4.65 -23.15 21.00
CA ASN A 307 6.06 -23.26 21.41
C ASN A 307 6.64 -21.92 21.88
N ASP A 308 7.01 -21.82 23.16
CA ASP A 308 7.50 -20.59 23.80
C ASP A 308 8.81 -20.03 23.18
N GLU A 309 9.44 -20.77 22.30
CA GLU A 309 10.64 -20.39 21.53
C GLU A 309 10.34 -19.32 20.48
N TYR A 310 9.12 -19.29 19.93
CA TYR A 310 8.75 -18.32 18.91
C TYR A 310 8.13 -17.08 19.55
N ILE A 311 8.82 -15.94 19.36
CA ILE A 311 8.38 -14.63 19.86
C ILE A 311 7.57 -13.87 18.82
N GLY A 312 7.49 -14.34 17.57
CA GLY A 312 6.70 -13.70 16.55
C GLY A 312 6.73 -14.31 15.16
N TRP A 313 5.99 -13.68 14.26
CA TRP A 313 5.93 -13.97 12.82
C TRP A 313 5.53 -12.71 12.03
N LEU A 314 5.88 -12.65 10.74
CA LEU A 314 5.37 -11.64 9.80
C LEU A 314 5.01 -12.26 8.43
N GLY A 315 3.86 -11.86 7.87
CA GLY A 315 3.48 -12.25 6.52
C GLY A 315 4.28 -11.49 5.45
N TRP A 316 4.63 -12.15 4.35
CA TRP A 316 5.26 -11.53 3.17
C TRP A 316 4.28 -11.44 1.98
N ALA A 317 3.91 -10.26 1.46
CA ALA A 317 4.25 -8.90 1.93
C ALA A 317 3.17 -7.87 1.54
N ALA A 318 3.11 -6.79 2.30
CA ALA A 318 2.53 -5.50 1.92
C ALA A 318 3.58 -4.63 1.22
N GLY A 319 3.21 -3.41 0.84
CA GLY A 319 4.13 -2.45 0.24
C GLY A 319 3.51 -1.57 -0.86
N PRO A 320 3.86 -0.27 -0.93
CA PRO A 320 3.21 0.71 -1.80
C PRO A 320 3.40 0.48 -3.31
N LEU A 321 4.42 -0.30 -3.73
CA LEU A 321 4.83 -0.42 -5.13
C LEU A 321 4.56 -1.79 -5.78
N TRP A 322 3.93 -2.75 -5.08
CA TRP A 322 3.59 -4.04 -5.67
C TRP A 322 2.67 -3.94 -6.90
N GLY A 323 1.73 -3.00 -6.93
CA GLY A 323 0.87 -2.77 -8.11
C GLY A 323 0.05 -4.00 -8.51
N THR A 324 0.49 -4.72 -9.55
CA THR A 324 -0.05 -6.03 -9.97
C THR A 324 1.00 -7.16 -9.96
N PHE A 325 2.18 -6.91 -9.39
CA PHE A 325 3.15 -7.95 -9.04
C PHE A 325 2.63 -8.73 -7.81
N ARG A 326 3.15 -9.96 -7.66
CA ARG A 326 2.76 -10.93 -6.63
C ARG A 326 3.82 -10.90 -5.53
N SER A 327 3.41 -10.82 -4.26
CA SER A 327 4.36 -10.78 -3.14
C SER A 327 5.01 -12.14 -2.90
N CYS A 328 4.20 -13.21 -2.90
CA CYS A 328 4.61 -14.60 -2.91
C CYS A 328 3.53 -15.45 -3.59
N CYS A 329 3.75 -16.76 -3.71
CA CYS A 329 2.75 -17.81 -3.87
C CYS A 329 1.69 -17.62 -4.99
N GLY A 330 2.15 -17.40 -6.22
CA GLY A 330 1.31 -17.48 -7.43
C GLY A 330 0.49 -16.22 -7.77
N ASP A 331 -0.42 -16.36 -8.75
CA ASP A 331 -1.23 -15.26 -9.32
C ASP A 331 -2.29 -14.68 -8.35
N ASP A 332 -2.69 -15.48 -7.36
CA ASP A 332 -3.97 -15.35 -6.66
C ASP A 332 -3.84 -14.81 -5.22
N SER A 333 -2.62 -14.79 -4.70
CA SER A 333 -2.21 -14.23 -3.40
C SER A 333 -2.22 -12.69 -3.38
N GLY A 334 -1.66 -12.07 -4.42
CA GLY A 334 -1.49 -10.63 -4.53
C GLY A 334 -0.40 -10.07 -3.60
N ASN A 335 -0.69 -8.95 -2.95
CA ASN A 335 0.11 -8.33 -1.90
C ASN A 335 -0.83 -7.92 -0.77
N LEU A 336 -0.35 -7.83 0.47
CA LEU A 336 -1.19 -7.76 1.66
C LEU A 336 -1.80 -6.36 1.94
N GLU A 337 -1.49 -5.33 1.12
CA GLU A 337 -2.01 -3.97 1.28
C GLU A 337 -3.55 -3.90 1.27
N PRO A 338 -4.21 -3.35 2.31
CA PRO A 338 -5.66 -3.19 2.39
C PRO A 338 -6.28 -2.54 1.14
N GLY A 339 -7.02 -3.34 0.38
CA GLY A 339 -7.73 -2.88 -0.83
C GLY A 339 -6.95 -2.96 -2.14
N THR A 340 -5.81 -3.65 -2.19
CA THR A 340 -5.26 -4.15 -3.47
C THR A 340 -6.03 -5.40 -3.94
N LYS A 341 -5.68 -5.89 -5.13
CA LYS A 341 -6.23 -7.12 -5.72
C LYS A 341 -5.08 -7.96 -6.26
N ALA A 342 -5.21 -9.28 -6.22
CA ALA A 342 -4.25 -10.19 -6.82
C ALA A 342 -4.30 -10.12 -8.36
N GLY A 343 -3.36 -10.79 -9.05
CA GLY A 343 -3.23 -10.75 -10.50
C GLY A 343 -4.49 -11.26 -11.23
N ASN A 344 -5.20 -12.23 -10.64
CA ASN A 344 -6.48 -12.75 -11.12
C ASN A 344 -7.70 -11.82 -10.82
N GLY A 345 -7.54 -10.76 -10.03
CA GLY A 345 -8.61 -9.86 -9.61
C GLY A 345 -9.37 -10.25 -8.33
N SER A 346 -8.94 -11.30 -7.61
CA SER A 346 -9.37 -11.61 -6.25
C SER A 346 -8.94 -10.51 -5.26
N LEU A 347 -9.47 -10.56 -4.04
CA LEU A 347 -8.83 -9.87 -2.91
C LEU A 347 -7.80 -10.83 -2.29
N PRO A 348 -6.59 -10.35 -1.95
CA PRO A 348 -5.62 -11.07 -1.14
C PRO A 348 -6.29 -11.72 0.08
N GLY A 349 -6.08 -13.02 0.24
CA GLY A 349 -6.47 -13.75 1.45
C GLY A 349 -7.96 -13.97 1.69
N ASN A 350 -8.79 -14.03 0.65
CA ASN A 350 -10.24 -14.20 0.78
C ASN A 350 -10.72 -15.64 0.58
N ALA A 351 -10.63 -16.48 1.63
CA ALA A 351 -11.47 -17.67 1.77
C ALA A 351 -12.66 -17.36 2.71
N HIS A 352 -13.81 -17.96 2.40
CA HIS A 352 -15.02 -18.03 3.25
C HIS A 352 -15.63 -16.72 3.77
N GLY A 353 -15.27 -15.55 3.23
CA GLY A 353 -16.03 -14.30 3.37
C GLY A 353 -16.04 -13.68 4.78
N SER A 354 -15.25 -14.23 5.70
CA SER A 354 -14.86 -13.60 6.96
C SER A 354 -13.81 -12.51 6.73
N ARG A 355 -13.83 -11.46 7.56
CA ARG A 355 -12.74 -10.46 7.58
C ARG A 355 -11.44 -11.13 8.07
N GLY A 356 -10.33 -10.93 7.36
CA GLY A 356 -8.97 -10.99 7.92
C GLY A 356 -8.54 -12.31 8.57
N ALA A 357 -8.83 -13.46 7.96
CA ALA A 357 -8.47 -14.79 8.52
C ALA A 357 -7.05 -15.25 8.15
N TYR A 358 -6.03 -14.43 8.45
CA TYR A 358 -4.62 -14.85 8.52
C TYR A 358 -3.96 -14.49 9.86
N PHE A 359 -4.36 -13.36 10.47
CA PHE A 359 -3.50 -12.68 11.46
C PHE A 359 -4.17 -12.39 12.81
N VAL A 360 -5.42 -12.84 13.04
CA VAL A 360 -6.12 -12.66 14.31
C VAL A 360 -6.20 -13.98 15.09
N MET A 361 -5.19 -14.23 15.94
CA MET A 361 -5.33 -15.19 17.04
C MET A 361 -6.05 -14.53 18.22
N ASP A 362 -7.25 -15.00 18.54
CA ASP A 362 -7.84 -14.73 19.87
C ASP A 362 -7.10 -15.56 20.93
N SER A 363 -6.24 -14.89 21.70
CA SER A 363 -5.39 -15.51 22.70
C SER A 363 -6.11 -15.84 24.03
N THR A 364 -7.40 -16.21 23.98
CA THR A 364 -8.23 -16.43 25.18
C THR A 364 -9.10 -17.71 25.22
N MET A 365 -8.64 -18.86 24.70
CA MET A 365 -9.31 -20.15 24.94
C MET A 365 -8.43 -21.28 25.48
N SER A 366 -8.95 -21.97 26.50
CA SER A 366 -8.45 -23.25 27.03
C SER A 366 -9.52 -24.34 26.83
N PRO A 367 -9.14 -25.63 26.70
CA PRO A 367 -9.92 -26.57 25.88
C PRO A 367 -11.01 -27.32 26.64
N GLN A 368 -12.21 -27.42 26.04
CA GLN A 368 -13.20 -28.46 26.34
C GLN A 368 -14.05 -28.88 25.12
N GLY A 369 -14.17 -30.19 24.91
CA GLY A 369 -15.39 -30.87 24.43
C GLY A 369 -15.87 -30.61 22.99
N ALA A 370 -15.61 -31.56 22.08
CA ALA A 370 -16.25 -31.59 20.77
C ALA A 370 -17.76 -31.93 20.85
N SER A 371 -18.62 -31.10 20.26
CA SER A 371 -20.01 -31.43 19.90
C SER A 371 -20.56 -30.44 18.87
N SER A 372 -21.51 -30.85 18.03
CA SER A 372 -22.00 -30.11 16.86
C SER A 372 -23.28 -29.29 17.11
N ALA A 373 -23.37 -28.05 16.63
CA ALA A 373 -24.64 -27.33 16.44
C ALA A 373 -24.57 -26.18 15.39
N SER A 374 -25.76 -25.83 14.88
CA SER A 374 -26.10 -24.87 13.81
C SER A 374 -25.74 -23.38 14.04
N PRO A 375 -25.77 -22.50 13.00
CA PRO A 375 -25.16 -21.16 13.05
C PRO A 375 -25.94 -20.10 13.85
N MET A 376 -25.21 -19.10 14.37
CA MET A 376 -25.76 -17.94 15.10
C MET A 376 -25.64 -16.63 14.30
N SER A 377 -26.49 -15.64 14.62
CA SER A 377 -26.60 -14.37 13.89
C SER A 377 -25.43 -13.42 14.13
N ALA A 378 -24.88 -12.86 13.04
CA ALA A 378 -23.97 -11.71 13.10
C ALA A 378 -24.64 -10.47 13.74
N THR A 379 -23.81 -9.66 14.41
CA THR A 379 -24.17 -8.39 15.05
C THR A 379 -24.19 -7.23 14.06
N PRO A 380 -25.05 -6.20 14.24
CA PRO A 380 -25.09 -5.04 13.34
C PRO A 380 -23.87 -4.11 13.48
N VAL A 381 -23.44 -3.52 12.36
CA VAL A 381 -22.53 -2.39 12.31
C VAL A 381 -23.29 -1.12 12.67
N VAL A 382 -22.88 -0.47 13.77
CA VAL A 382 -23.46 0.82 14.21
C VAL A 382 -22.77 1.96 13.47
N LEU A 383 -23.54 2.77 12.75
CA LEU A 383 -23.04 3.89 11.95
C LEU A 383 -23.22 5.25 12.66
N PRO A 384 -22.32 6.23 12.44
CA PRO A 384 -22.46 7.57 13.01
C PRO A 384 -23.77 8.26 12.58
N PRO A 385 -24.42 9.03 13.46
CA PRO A 385 -25.69 9.69 13.15
C PRO A 385 -25.57 10.74 12.04
N ASP A 386 -24.46 11.48 11.94
CA ASP A 386 -24.21 12.43 10.85
C ASP A 386 -23.52 11.73 9.65
N PHE A 387 -24.06 11.92 8.44
CA PHE A 387 -23.51 11.32 7.22
C PHE A 387 -22.09 11.78 6.89
N LEU A 388 -21.65 12.95 7.35
CA LEU A 388 -20.30 13.49 7.12
C LEU A 388 -19.24 12.73 7.93
N ASP A 389 -19.61 12.21 9.11
CA ASP A 389 -18.75 11.45 10.00
C ASP A 389 -18.73 9.93 9.67
N ALA A 390 -19.69 9.47 8.86
CA ALA A 390 -19.76 8.08 8.40
C ALA A 390 -18.56 7.67 7.52
N ASN A 391 -18.29 6.37 7.40
CA ASN A 391 -17.33 5.89 6.41
C ASN A 391 -17.91 6.02 4.99
N ILE A 392 -17.09 6.48 4.04
CA ILE A 392 -17.50 6.60 2.64
C ILE A 392 -17.76 5.22 2.00
N ASP A 393 -17.03 4.18 2.42
CA ASP A 393 -17.30 2.80 2.00
C ASP A 393 -18.68 2.30 2.47
N ASP A 394 -19.12 2.66 3.68
CA ASP A 394 -20.45 2.27 4.18
C ASP A 394 -21.56 3.00 3.42
N ILE A 395 -21.37 4.28 3.08
CA ILE A 395 -22.25 5.01 2.15
C ILE A 395 -22.28 4.32 0.77
N VAL A 396 -21.15 3.87 0.24
CA VAL A 396 -21.10 3.09 -1.02
C VAL A 396 -21.82 1.73 -0.89
N ASN A 397 -21.61 1.00 0.21
CA ASN A 397 -22.29 -0.28 0.46
C ASN A 397 -23.81 -0.10 0.49
N LEU A 398 -24.30 0.93 1.17
CA LEU A 398 -25.71 1.27 1.30
C LEU A 398 -26.33 1.73 -0.03
N ILE A 399 -25.66 2.63 -0.76
CA ILE A 399 -26.12 3.09 -2.08
C ILE A 399 -26.14 1.92 -3.07
N ALA A 400 -25.13 1.05 -3.06
CA ALA A 400 -25.08 -0.14 -3.91
C ALA A 400 -26.24 -1.11 -3.60
N ASP A 401 -26.46 -1.48 -2.35
CA ASP A 401 -27.58 -2.37 -1.98
C ASP A 401 -28.96 -1.79 -2.32
N MET A 402 -29.12 -0.46 -2.27
CA MET A 402 -30.33 0.19 -2.75
C MET A 402 -30.44 0.11 -4.28
N LEU A 403 -29.38 0.48 -5.01
CA LEU A 403 -29.36 0.48 -6.47
C LEU A 403 -29.47 -0.93 -7.07
N ASP A 404 -28.82 -1.94 -6.50
CA ASP A 404 -28.92 -3.34 -6.94
C ASP A 404 -30.34 -3.89 -6.73
N ARG A 405 -31.06 -3.44 -5.68
CA ARG A 405 -32.49 -3.76 -5.52
C ARG A 405 -33.37 -3.00 -6.50
N LEU A 406 -33.09 -1.72 -6.73
CA LEU A 406 -33.83 -0.87 -7.66
C LEU A 406 -33.72 -1.41 -9.10
N THR A 407 -32.52 -1.79 -9.55
CA THR A 407 -32.31 -2.43 -10.86
C THR A 407 -32.92 -3.83 -10.91
N SER A 408 -32.72 -4.68 -9.90
CA SER A 408 -33.34 -6.02 -9.84
C SER A 408 -34.88 -6.00 -9.92
N HIS A 409 -35.51 -4.90 -9.50
CA HIS A 409 -36.94 -4.68 -9.69
C HIS A 409 -37.27 -4.10 -11.07
N ASN A 410 -36.59 -3.03 -11.48
CA ASN A 410 -36.87 -2.31 -12.72
C ASN A 410 -36.54 -3.11 -14.00
N ASP A 411 -35.58 -4.04 -13.94
CA ASP A 411 -35.25 -4.95 -15.05
C ASP A 411 -36.40 -5.92 -15.39
N GLN A 412 -37.40 -6.03 -14.51
CA GLN A 412 -38.65 -6.80 -14.76
C GLN A 412 -39.67 -6.00 -15.60
N ILE A 413 -39.44 -4.69 -15.80
CA ILE A 413 -40.33 -3.81 -16.57
C ILE A 413 -39.90 -3.84 -18.04
N PRO A 414 -40.76 -4.28 -18.99
CA PRO A 414 -40.38 -4.37 -20.40
C PRO A 414 -40.02 -3.00 -21.00
N LEU A 415 -38.78 -2.90 -21.50
CA LEU A 415 -38.25 -1.67 -22.10
C LEU A 415 -39.04 -1.30 -23.36
N ARG A 416 -39.73 -0.16 -23.30
CA ARG A 416 -40.49 0.41 -24.44
C ARG A 416 -39.60 1.32 -25.29
N PRO A 417 -39.77 1.38 -26.62
CA PRO A 417 -38.98 2.28 -27.47
C PRO A 417 -39.01 3.75 -27.04
N GLU A 418 -40.14 4.19 -26.48
CA GLU A 418 -40.37 5.57 -26.03
C GLU A 418 -39.65 5.91 -24.71
N ALA A 419 -39.10 4.91 -24.01
CA ALA A 419 -38.35 5.05 -22.77
C ALA A 419 -36.82 5.15 -22.97
N LEU A 420 -36.33 5.04 -24.22
CA LEU A 420 -34.91 5.02 -24.54
C LEU A 420 -34.24 6.40 -24.38
N THR A 421 -33.43 6.54 -23.33
CA THR A 421 -32.54 7.69 -23.05
C THR A 421 -31.07 7.39 -23.37
N ARG A 422 -30.18 8.39 -23.44
CA ARG A 422 -28.74 8.14 -23.72
C ARG A 422 -28.02 7.37 -22.60
N PHE A 423 -28.59 7.38 -21.40
CA PHE A 423 -28.13 6.56 -20.29
C PHE A 423 -28.25 5.05 -20.57
N HIS A 424 -29.07 4.61 -21.54
CA HIS A 424 -29.15 3.20 -21.91
C HIS A 424 -27.86 2.73 -22.61
N SER A 425 -27.19 1.77 -21.99
CA SER A 425 -26.20 0.90 -22.62
C SER A 425 -26.86 -0.12 -23.57
N ARG A 426 -26.07 -0.78 -24.42
CA ARG A 426 -26.56 -1.85 -25.32
C ARG A 426 -26.72 -3.21 -24.62
N THR A 427 -25.95 -3.41 -23.56
CA THR A 427 -25.87 -4.62 -22.72
C THR A 427 -25.41 -4.16 -21.34
N PRO A 428 -25.86 -4.78 -20.24
CA PRO A 428 -25.39 -4.43 -18.90
C PRO A 428 -23.85 -4.51 -18.83
N PRO A 429 -23.18 -3.51 -18.22
CA PRO A 429 -21.75 -3.62 -17.93
C PRO A 429 -21.45 -4.82 -17.03
N ALA A 430 -20.31 -5.48 -17.25
CA ALA A 430 -19.88 -6.65 -16.48
C ALA A 430 -19.28 -6.31 -15.10
N ILE A 431 -19.20 -5.02 -14.75
CA ILE A 431 -18.82 -4.54 -13.43
C ILE A 431 -20.08 -4.39 -12.57
N THR A 432 -20.00 -4.69 -11.27
CA THR A 432 -21.14 -4.50 -10.36
C THR A 432 -21.35 -3.01 -10.05
N ILE A 433 -22.56 -2.64 -9.60
CA ILE A 433 -22.84 -1.25 -9.19
C ILE A 433 -21.92 -0.86 -8.01
N HIS A 434 -21.66 -1.80 -7.10
CA HIS A 434 -20.74 -1.65 -5.98
C HIS A 434 -19.29 -1.41 -6.41
N ASP A 435 -18.73 -2.28 -7.26
CA ASP A 435 -17.37 -2.12 -7.82
C ASP A 435 -17.26 -0.81 -8.61
N TYR A 436 -18.32 -0.40 -9.32
CA TYR A 436 -18.33 0.84 -10.11
C TYR A 436 -18.33 2.09 -9.22
N LEU A 437 -19.12 2.10 -8.14
CA LEU A 437 -19.09 3.16 -7.13
C LEU A 437 -17.73 3.22 -6.44
N LYS A 438 -17.17 2.08 -6.01
CA LYS A 438 -15.81 2.03 -5.43
C LYS A 438 -14.73 2.50 -6.40
N ARG A 439 -14.84 2.13 -7.68
CA ARG A 439 -13.96 2.60 -8.76
C ARG A 439 -14.07 4.11 -8.97
N ILE A 440 -15.26 4.70 -8.85
CA ILE A 440 -15.44 6.15 -8.89
C ILE A 440 -14.77 6.80 -7.68
N VAL A 441 -15.08 6.34 -6.45
CA VAL A 441 -14.47 6.88 -5.22
C VAL A 441 -12.95 6.86 -5.28
N ARG A 442 -12.36 5.68 -5.59
CA ARG A 442 -10.91 5.47 -5.63
C ARG A 442 -10.17 6.36 -6.63
N TYR A 443 -10.80 6.71 -7.75
CA TYR A 443 -10.13 7.43 -8.84
C TYR A 443 -10.56 8.89 -9.02
N THR A 444 -11.69 9.34 -8.44
CA THR A 444 -12.14 10.74 -8.57
C THR A 444 -12.13 11.53 -7.27
N ASN A 445 -11.74 10.92 -6.14
CA ASN A 445 -11.72 11.56 -4.81
C ASN A 445 -13.08 12.25 -4.49
N VAL A 446 -14.16 11.54 -4.76
CA VAL A 446 -15.53 12.06 -4.60
C VAL A 446 -15.89 12.20 -3.12
N GLU A 447 -16.65 13.24 -2.78
CA GLU A 447 -17.17 13.42 -1.43
C GLU A 447 -18.44 12.60 -1.14
N ARG A 448 -18.68 12.39 0.15
CA ARG A 448 -19.92 11.78 0.71
C ARG A 448 -21.19 12.51 0.25
N SER A 449 -21.12 13.84 0.20
CA SER A 449 -22.14 14.75 -0.32
C SER A 449 -22.54 14.41 -1.76
N CYS A 450 -21.54 14.25 -2.63
CA CYS A 450 -21.69 13.89 -4.03
C CYS A 450 -22.21 12.45 -4.25
N LEU A 451 -21.84 11.50 -3.39
CA LEU A 451 -22.44 10.17 -3.42
C LEU A 451 -23.93 10.21 -3.07
N LEU A 452 -24.30 10.86 -1.96
CA LEU A 452 -25.69 10.89 -1.49
C LEU A 452 -26.62 11.71 -2.41
N ILE A 453 -26.16 12.82 -3.00
CA ILE A 453 -27.00 13.61 -3.93
C ILE A 453 -27.33 12.84 -5.22
N THR A 454 -26.60 11.77 -5.55
CA THR A 454 -27.00 10.85 -6.63
C THR A 454 -28.39 10.27 -6.41
N LEU A 455 -28.81 10.07 -5.16
CA LEU A 455 -30.16 9.58 -4.84
C LEU A 455 -31.21 10.67 -5.07
N HIS A 456 -30.94 11.89 -4.65
CA HIS A 456 -31.78 13.05 -4.94
C HIS A 456 -32.00 13.24 -6.45
N TYR A 457 -30.94 13.09 -7.25
CA TYR A 457 -31.06 13.18 -8.71
C TYR A 457 -31.85 12.04 -9.34
N ILE A 458 -31.90 10.83 -8.74
CA ILE A 458 -32.77 9.74 -9.20
C ILE A 458 -34.23 10.15 -9.01
N ASP A 459 -34.62 10.60 -7.82
CA ASP A 459 -36.00 11.03 -7.54
C ASP A 459 -36.43 12.20 -8.43
N GLN A 460 -35.55 13.18 -8.62
CA GLN A 460 -35.79 14.33 -9.50
C GLN A 460 -35.98 13.90 -10.96
N ILE A 461 -35.10 13.04 -11.50
CA ILE A 461 -35.21 12.61 -12.90
C ILE A 461 -36.41 11.67 -13.10
N CYS A 462 -36.73 10.76 -12.16
CA CYS A 462 -37.94 9.94 -12.25
C CYS A 462 -39.24 10.75 -12.11
N THR A 463 -39.22 11.87 -11.36
CA THR A 463 -40.34 12.82 -11.30
C THR A 463 -40.50 13.61 -12.60
N LEU A 464 -39.38 14.04 -13.21
CA LEU A 464 -39.39 14.84 -14.45
C LEU A 464 -39.53 13.99 -15.74
N LEU A 465 -39.22 12.70 -15.69
CA LEU A 465 -39.34 11.74 -16.79
C LEU A 465 -40.11 10.47 -16.35
N PRO A 466 -41.47 10.46 -16.42
CA PRO A 466 -42.31 9.33 -16.00
C PRO A 466 -42.14 8.01 -16.78
N HIS A 467 -41.15 7.91 -17.68
CA HIS A 467 -40.79 6.72 -18.45
C HIS A 467 -39.32 6.31 -18.26
N PHE A 468 -38.53 7.07 -17.50
CA PHE A 468 -37.14 6.73 -17.20
C PHE A 468 -37.05 5.86 -15.94
N THR A 469 -36.27 4.78 -16.01
CA THR A 469 -36.00 3.87 -14.90
C THR A 469 -34.51 3.63 -14.72
N ILE A 470 -34.11 3.41 -13.46
CA ILE A 470 -32.76 2.95 -13.10
C ILE A 470 -32.75 1.41 -13.21
N SER A 471 -32.17 0.90 -14.30
CA SER A 471 -32.06 -0.50 -14.68
C SER A 471 -30.58 -0.89 -14.81
N SER A 472 -30.26 -2.18 -14.94
CA SER A 472 -28.89 -2.63 -15.21
C SER A 472 -28.30 -2.03 -16.49
N LEU A 473 -29.17 -1.64 -17.45
CA LEU A 473 -28.80 -0.94 -18.67
C LEU A 473 -28.46 0.54 -18.46
N THR A 474 -29.06 1.23 -17.47
CA THR A 474 -28.92 2.69 -17.29
C THR A 474 -28.03 3.10 -16.13
N VAL A 475 -28.00 2.34 -15.04
CA VAL A 475 -27.44 2.78 -13.74
C VAL A 475 -25.98 3.23 -13.82
N HIS A 476 -25.13 2.50 -14.53
CA HIS A 476 -23.70 2.81 -14.66
C HIS A 476 -23.46 4.19 -15.32
N ARG A 477 -24.15 4.44 -16.45
CA ARG A 477 -24.05 5.71 -17.18
C ARG A 477 -24.66 6.87 -16.40
N PHE A 478 -25.73 6.60 -15.65
CA PHE A 478 -26.35 7.56 -14.75
C PHE A 478 -25.38 7.96 -13.62
N VAL A 479 -24.80 6.98 -12.91
CA VAL A 479 -23.93 7.21 -11.74
C VAL A 479 -22.68 8.01 -12.10
N ILE A 480 -21.94 7.68 -13.18
CA ILE A 480 -20.75 8.48 -13.54
C ILE A 480 -21.12 9.92 -13.94
N SER A 481 -22.26 10.11 -14.60
CA SER A 481 -22.72 11.44 -15.01
C SER A 481 -23.16 12.26 -13.79
N SER A 482 -23.91 11.63 -12.89
CA SER A 482 -24.30 12.19 -11.59
C SER A 482 -23.09 12.70 -10.80
N ILE A 483 -22.06 11.86 -10.62
CA ILE A 483 -20.87 12.23 -9.85
C ILE A 483 -20.02 13.29 -10.57
N ALA A 484 -19.86 13.20 -11.89
CA ALA A 484 -19.13 14.21 -12.65
C ALA A 484 -19.82 15.59 -12.60
N VAL A 485 -21.15 15.61 -12.52
CA VAL A 485 -21.96 16.81 -12.38
C VAL A 485 -21.95 17.34 -10.93
N SER A 486 -22.20 16.50 -9.92
CA SER A 486 -22.24 16.92 -8.52
C SER A 486 -20.90 17.47 -8.04
N SER A 487 -19.79 16.80 -8.39
CA SER A 487 -18.46 17.21 -7.95
C SER A 487 -18.05 18.58 -8.50
N LYS A 488 -18.54 18.96 -9.68
CA LYS A 488 -18.34 20.30 -10.25
C LYS A 488 -19.23 21.37 -9.63
N ALA A 489 -20.36 20.96 -9.04
CA ALA A 489 -21.33 21.86 -8.43
C ALA A 489 -21.10 22.07 -6.92
N LEU A 490 -20.43 21.13 -6.25
CA LEU A 490 -20.33 21.06 -4.79
C LEU A 490 -18.89 21.07 -4.25
N CYS A 491 -17.86 20.71 -5.04
CA CYS A 491 -16.48 20.58 -4.54
C CYS A 491 -15.54 21.62 -5.16
N ASP A 492 -14.66 22.22 -4.35
CA ASP A 492 -13.62 23.15 -4.82
C ASP A 492 -12.57 22.48 -5.75
N ALA A 493 -12.42 21.15 -5.64
CA ALA A 493 -11.53 20.35 -6.47
C ALA A 493 -12.30 19.20 -7.13
N PHE A 494 -12.26 19.13 -8.47
CA PHE A 494 -12.94 18.11 -9.27
C PHE A 494 -12.11 17.68 -10.48
N CYS A 495 -12.36 16.48 -11.00
CA CYS A 495 -11.60 15.94 -12.13
C CYS A 495 -12.04 16.52 -13.49
N THR A 496 -11.20 16.35 -14.52
CA THR A 496 -11.59 16.67 -15.90
C THR A 496 -12.51 15.59 -16.49
N ASN A 497 -13.33 15.93 -17.50
CA ASN A 497 -14.16 14.94 -18.21
C ASN A 497 -13.34 13.82 -18.85
N SER A 498 -12.10 14.08 -19.27
CA SER A 498 -11.19 13.05 -19.81
C SER A 498 -10.89 11.98 -18.76
N HIS A 499 -10.75 12.41 -17.50
CA HIS A 499 -10.54 11.55 -16.34
C HIS A 499 -11.84 10.82 -15.94
N TYR A 500 -12.95 11.55 -15.74
CA TYR A 500 -14.25 10.94 -15.43
C TYR A 500 -14.68 9.90 -16.48
N ALA A 501 -14.43 10.14 -17.77
CA ALA A 501 -14.76 9.19 -18.83
C ALA A 501 -13.91 7.91 -18.76
N ARG A 502 -12.60 8.05 -18.48
CA ARG A 502 -11.66 6.93 -18.24
C ARG A 502 -12.06 6.10 -17.01
N VAL A 503 -12.45 6.77 -15.93
CA VAL A 503 -12.98 6.11 -14.72
C VAL A 503 -14.29 5.39 -15.05
N GLY A 504 -15.25 6.07 -15.69
CA GLY A 504 -16.55 5.51 -16.05
C GLY A 504 -16.54 4.42 -17.14
N GLY A 505 -15.42 4.19 -17.81
CA GLY A 505 -15.29 3.19 -18.88
C GLY A 505 -15.95 3.59 -20.20
N ILE A 506 -16.15 4.88 -20.44
CA ILE A 506 -16.86 5.44 -21.61
C ILE A 506 -15.98 6.43 -22.38
N LYS A 507 -16.38 6.82 -23.60
CA LYS A 507 -15.61 7.79 -24.40
C LYS A 507 -15.81 9.21 -23.85
N LEU A 508 -14.79 10.07 -23.97
CA LEU A 508 -14.89 11.48 -23.56
C LEU A 508 -16.09 12.20 -24.21
N ILE A 509 -16.28 12.04 -25.53
CA ILE A 509 -17.41 12.61 -26.25
C ILE A 509 -18.77 12.06 -25.79
N GLU A 510 -18.79 10.85 -25.22
CA GLU A 510 -19.98 10.19 -24.70
C GLU A 510 -20.33 10.71 -23.30
N LEU A 511 -19.35 10.85 -22.40
CA LEU A 511 -19.57 11.53 -21.11
C LEU A 511 -20.03 12.98 -21.33
N ASN A 512 -19.42 13.72 -22.26
CA ASN A 512 -19.81 15.11 -22.56
C ASN A 512 -21.27 15.24 -23.03
N VAL A 513 -21.82 14.20 -23.67
CA VAL A 513 -23.24 14.16 -24.05
C VAL A 513 -24.12 13.76 -22.86
N LEU A 514 -23.70 12.75 -22.08
CA LEU A 514 -24.44 12.30 -20.90
C LEU A 514 -24.53 13.38 -19.81
N GLU A 515 -23.45 14.12 -19.55
CA GLU A 515 -23.43 15.26 -18.64
C GLU A 515 -24.44 16.33 -19.06
N ARG A 516 -24.45 16.69 -20.36
CA ARG A 516 -25.41 17.67 -20.88
C ARG A 516 -26.85 17.18 -20.77
N GLU A 517 -27.12 15.93 -21.14
CA GLU A 517 -28.45 15.33 -20.98
C GLU A 517 -28.86 15.33 -19.51
N PHE A 518 -27.96 14.99 -18.58
CA PHE A 518 -28.21 15.00 -17.14
C PHE A 518 -28.63 16.40 -16.65
N LEU A 519 -27.85 17.44 -17.00
CA LEU A 519 -28.15 18.85 -16.66
C LEU A 519 -29.51 19.30 -17.22
N GLU A 520 -29.80 18.94 -18.48
CA GLU A 520 -31.08 19.20 -19.13
C GLU A 520 -32.25 18.39 -18.52
N LYS A 521 -31.99 17.25 -17.86
CA LYS A 521 -33.01 16.41 -17.19
C LYS A 521 -33.28 16.76 -15.72
N ILE A 522 -32.34 17.37 -15.01
CA ILE A 522 -32.55 17.90 -13.65
C ILE A 522 -33.04 19.35 -13.61
N ASP A 523 -33.35 19.97 -14.75
CA ASP A 523 -33.70 21.40 -14.84
C ASP A 523 -32.62 22.31 -14.22
N TRP A 524 -31.34 21.91 -14.37
CA TRP A 524 -30.17 22.54 -13.74
C TRP A 524 -30.20 22.63 -12.19
N ARG A 525 -31.07 21.87 -11.52
CA ARG A 525 -31.21 21.85 -10.04
C ARG A 525 -30.13 20.98 -9.41
N LEU A 526 -28.95 21.57 -9.24
CA LEU A 526 -27.70 20.91 -8.85
C LEU A 526 -27.44 20.82 -7.35
N THR A 527 -28.30 21.39 -6.51
CA THR A 527 -28.08 21.48 -5.07
C THR A 527 -29.31 21.08 -4.28
N CYS A 528 -29.08 20.51 -3.10
CA CYS A 528 -30.09 20.23 -2.07
C CYS A 528 -29.50 20.59 -0.71
N THR A 529 -30.30 20.56 0.36
CA THR A 529 -29.84 20.94 1.70
C THR A 529 -29.18 19.77 2.43
N ARG A 530 -28.38 20.06 3.48
CA ARG A 530 -27.70 19.04 4.29
C ARG A 530 -28.68 18.08 4.96
N GLU A 531 -29.83 18.59 5.38
CA GLU A 531 -30.90 17.85 6.04
C GLU A 531 -31.52 16.82 5.09
N MET A 532 -31.65 17.17 3.80
CA MET A 532 -32.13 16.25 2.77
C MET A 532 -31.14 15.11 2.50
N LEU A 533 -29.83 15.40 2.43
CA LEU A 533 -28.79 14.36 2.31
C LEU A 533 -28.73 13.46 3.56
N GLN A 534 -28.91 14.05 4.74
CA GLN A 534 -29.02 13.34 6.01
C GLN A 534 -30.27 12.43 6.06
N GLU A 535 -31.40 12.86 5.50
CA GLU A 535 -32.60 12.02 5.36
C GLU A 535 -32.36 10.85 4.40
N TYR A 536 -31.74 11.08 3.23
CA TYR A 536 -31.36 9.99 2.32
C TYR A 536 -30.43 8.97 3.00
N TYR A 537 -29.40 9.43 3.71
CA TYR A 537 -28.50 8.55 4.48
C TYR A 537 -29.24 7.78 5.59
N THR A 538 -30.09 8.44 6.38
CA THR A 538 -30.87 7.79 7.45
C THR A 538 -31.83 6.74 6.87
N ASN A 539 -32.48 7.03 5.75
CA ASN A 539 -33.37 6.10 5.07
C ASN A 539 -32.61 4.93 4.44
N LEU A 540 -31.42 5.13 3.89
CA LEU A 540 -30.53 4.04 3.46
C LEU A 540 -30.23 3.08 4.62
N VAL A 541 -29.73 3.58 5.75
CA VAL A 541 -29.41 2.77 6.93
C VAL A 541 -30.64 2.01 7.43
N ARG A 542 -31.81 2.66 7.44
CA ARG A 542 -33.08 2.04 7.86
C ARG A 542 -33.61 0.98 6.90
N THR A 543 -33.31 1.07 5.61
CA THR A 543 -33.95 0.24 4.57
C THR A 543 -33.00 -0.69 3.81
N HIS A 544 -31.72 -0.77 4.18
CA HIS A 544 -30.75 -1.74 3.65
C HIS A 544 -31.29 -3.19 3.74
N SER A 545 -30.92 -4.08 2.80
CA SER A 545 -31.50 -5.42 2.72
C SER A 545 -31.00 -6.42 3.77
N GLY A 546 -30.01 -6.05 4.58
CA GLY A 546 -29.35 -6.91 5.56
C GLY A 546 -28.52 -8.06 4.95
N ARG A 547 -28.34 -8.09 3.62
CA ARG A 547 -27.50 -9.09 2.94
C ARG A 547 -26.03 -8.72 3.12
N GLY A 548 -25.24 -9.68 3.63
CA GLY A 548 -23.86 -9.44 4.06
C GLY A 548 -23.81 -8.65 5.38
N VAL A 549 -23.85 -7.32 5.30
CA VAL A 549 -23.74 -6.44 6.48
C VAL A 549 -25.13 -5.99 6.93
N LYS A 550 -25.44 -6.18 8.21
CA LYS A 550 -26.54 -5.49 8.90
C LYS A 550 -26.03 -4.14 9.40
N TYR A 551 -26.71 -3.05 9.07
CA TYR A 551 -26.43 -1.71 9.58
C TYR A 551 -27.46 -1.28 10.62
N GLN A 552 -27.04 -0.47 11.57
CA GLN A 552 -27.91 0.17 12.56
C GLN A 552 -27.49 1.63 12.73
N MET A 553 -28.46 2.54 12.92
CA MET A 553 -28.16 3.94 13.23
C MET A 553 -27.67 4.05 14.68
N GLY A 554 -26.55 4.73 14.91
CA GLY A 554 -26.09 5.07 16.26
C GLY A 554 -26.96 6.15 16.90
N ASP A 555 -27.08 6.10 18.23
CA ASP A 555 -27.86 7.07 19.00
C ASP A 555 -27.27 8.49 18.91
N ILE A 556 -28.16 9.48 18.84
CA ILE A 556 -27.79 10.90 18.80
C ILE A 556 -27.32 11.33 20.19
N SER A 557 -26.02 11.19 20.44
CA SER A 557 -25.38 11.77 21.63
C SER A 557 -25.41 13.31 21.54
N PRO A 558 -25.86 14.03 22.60
CA PRO A 558 -26.04 15.49 22.56
C PRO A 558 -24.72 16.29 22.42
N THR A 559 -23.57 15.61 22.44
CA THR A 559 -22.23 16.17 22.18
C THR A 559 -21.95 16.46 20.71
N ASN A 560 -22.70 15.87 19.77
CA ASN A 560 -22.33 15.87 18.35
C ASN A 560 -23.07 16.93 17.51
N VAL A 561 -23.72 17.92 18.14
CA VAL A 561 -24.30 19.06 17.44
C VAL A 561 -23.18 19.99 16.98
N ARG A 562 -22.69 19.81 15.74
CA ARG A 562 -21.85 20.81 15.06
C ARG A 562 -22.68 22.08 14.89
N GLN A 563 -22.47 23.08 15.74
CA GLN A 563 -23.00 24.43 15.53
C GLN A 563 -22.27 25.07 14.35
N ASP A 564 -22.99 25.29 13.23
CA ASP A 564 -22.44 26.06 12.13
C ASP A 564 -22.24 27.54 12.56
N PRO A 565 -21.06 28.12 12.33
CA PRO A 565 -20.70 29.43 12.88
C PRO A 565 -21.32 30.58 12.07
N GLY A 566 -22.64 30.80 12.16
CA GLY A 566 -23.24 31.84 11.32
C GLY A 566 -24.74 32.15 11.35
N VAL A 567 -25.52 31.83 12.39
CA VAL A 567 -26.82 32.51 12.60
C VAL A 567 -26.95 32.95 14.06
N SER A 568 -26.75 34.25 14.29
CA SER A 568 -27.06 34.90 15.56
C SER A 568 -28.42 35.60 15.46
N ASP A 569 -29.44 35.07 16.14
CA ASP A 569 -30.69 35.78 16.40
C ASP A 569 -31.17 35.50 17.85
N PRO A 570 -32.01 36.38 18.43
CA PRO A 570 -32.06 36.54 19.88
C PRO A 570 -33.01 35.59 20.63
N ILE A 571 -32.73 35.49 21.93
CA ILE A 571 -33.56 34.90 23.00
C ILE A 571 -35.01 35.42 22.94
N LEU A 572 -36.00 34.53 23.10
CA LEU A 572 -37.18 34.76 23.95
C LEU A 572 -38.02 33.49 24.20
N ASP A 573 -38.07 33.10 25.49
CA ASP A 573 -39.13 32.46 26.29
C ASP A 573 -39.97 31.24 25.82
N THR A 574 -40.44 30.55 26.85
CA THR A 574 -41.24 29.30 26.84
C THR A 574 -42.74 29.53 26.76
N ASP A 575 -43.49 28.62 26.14
CA ASP A 575 -44.48 27.80 26.89
C ASP A 575 -44.91 26.53 26.12
N ASN A 576 -45.75 25.71 26.76
CA ASN A 576 -46.27 24.41 26.34
C ASN A 576 -47.49 24.53 25.43
N THR A 577 -47.61 23.65 24.42
CA THR A 577 -48.71 22.64 24.30
C THR A 577 -48.62 21.87 22.97
N ALA A 578 -49.36 20.77 22.89
CA ALA A 578 -49.55 19.93 21.71
C ALA A 578 -51.03 19.49 21.64
N PRO A 579 -51.50 18.75 20.60
CA PRO A 579 -51.01 18.59 19.22
C PRO A 579 -52.12 18.89 18.17
N ASN A 580 -51.83 18.90 16.86
CA ASN A 580 -52.81 18.42 15.85
C ASN A 580 -52.26 18.06 14.46
N LYS A 581 -53.11 17.39 13.67
CA LYS A 581 -52.91 16.98 12.26
C LYS A 581 -53.27 18.12 11.28
N PHE A 582 -52.79 18.07 10.04
CA PHE A 582 -53.61 17.99 8.80
C PHE A 582 -52.78 18.03 7.49
N THR A 583 -53.41 17.59 6.39
CA THR A 583 -52.97 17.55 4.97
C THR A 583 -54.11 18.14 4.09
N PRO A 584 -53.99 18.36 2.76
CA PRO A 584 -52.83 18.55 1.85
C PRO A 584 -53.02 19.71 0.79
N SER A 585 -52.12 19.76 -0.23
CA SER A 585 -52.39 20.20 -1.64
C SER A 585 -52.21 21.71 -2.04
N PRO A 586 -52.10 22.05 -3.37
CA PRO A 586 -51.23 23.14 -3.87
C PRO A 586 -51.97 24.34 -4.54
N PRO A 587 -51.26 25.40 -4.99
CA PRO A 587 -50.88 25.55 -6.42
C PRO A 587 -49.51 26.30 -6.60
N ARG A 588 -49.01 26.87 -7.72
CA ARG A 588 -49.41 27.05 -9.16
C ARG A 588 -48.15 27.33 -10.03
N SER A 589 -48.30 27.48 -11.36
CA SER A 589 -47.28 28.00 -12.31
C SER A 589 -47.71 29.31 -13.03
N PRO A 590 -46.75 30.08 -13.60
CA PRO A 590 -47.01 30.89 -14.80
C PRO A 590 -45.87 30.92 -15.85
N THR A 591 -46.19 31.39 -17.06
CA THR A 591 -45.26 31.69 -18.19
C THR A 591 -45.72 33.01 -18.91
N PRO A 592 -45.15 33.46 -20.05
CA PRO A 592 -43.95 34.32 -20.09
C PRO A 592 -44.14 35.63 -20.92
N SER A 593 -43.22 36.61 -20.83
CA SER A 593 -43.22 37.77 -21.77
C SER A 593 -41.89 38.53 -21.95
N THR A 594 -41.33 38.44 -23.17
CA THR A 594 -40.71 39.49 -24.02
C THR A 594 -39.53 40.37 -23.57
N THR A 595 -38.54 40.48 -24.47
CA THR A 595 -37.43 41.47 -24.52
C THR A 595 -37.86 42.79 -25.21
N PRO A 596 -37.03 43.86 -25.21
CA PRO A 596 -36.04 44.11 -26.30
C PRO A 596 -34.74 44.83 -25.82
N SER A 597 -33.79 45.29 -26.66
CA SER A 597 -33.10 44.76 -27.86
C SER A 597 -32.04 45.78 -28.37
N SER A 598 -31.27 45.42 -29.41
CA SER A 598 -30.38 46.27 -30.27
C SER A 598 -29.05 46.79 -29.68
N ALA A 599 -27.97 46.99 -30.45
CA ALA A 599 -27.52 46.50 -31.77
C ALA A 599 -25.99 46.87 -31.91
N HIS A 600 -25.13 46.45 -32.85
CA HIS A 600 -25.12 46.19 -34.30
C HIS A 600 -23.80 45.39 -34.64
N GLN A 601 -23.50 44.81 -35.82
CA GLN A 601 -24.17 44.63 -37.13
C GLN A 601 -23.62 43.37 -37.85
N ALA A 602 -24.20 43.01 -39.02
CA ALA A 602 -23.84 41.84 -39.87
C ALA A 602 -23.04 42.26 -41.15
N PRO A 603 -22.89 41.47 -42.26
CA PRO A 603 -23.98 40.86 -43.08
C PRO A 603 -23.70 39.44 -43.67
N CYS A 604 -24.63 38.95 -44.52
CA CYS A 604 -24.67 37.60 -45.15
C CYS A 604 -23.97 37.55 -46.55
N ILE A 605 -24.10 36.57 -47.48
CA ILE A 605 -25.28 35.94 -48.14
C ILE A 605 -24.93 34.55 -48.81
N ASN A 606 -25.96 33.75 -49.10
CA ASN A 606 -26.06 32.35 -49.61
C ASN A 606 -25.51 31.99 -51.03
N ALA A 607 -25.30 30.67 -51.28
CA ALA A 607 -25.59 29.94 -52.55
C ALA A 607 -25.60 28.37 -52.37
N ALA A 608 -26.19 27.60 -53.32
CA ALA A 608 -26.31 26.10 -53.37
C ALA A 608 -26.52 25.63 -54.86
N PRO A 609 -26.90 24.38 -55.28
CA PRO A 609 -27.09 23.05 -54.61
C PRO A 609 -26.63 21.74 -55.40
N SER A 610 -26.65 20.55 -54.75
CA SER A 610 -26.95 19.12 -55.20
C SER A 610 -26.43 18.48 -56.55
N PRO A 611 -26.54 17.14 -56.87
CA PRO A 611 -27.10 15.93 -56.18
C PRO A 611 -26.20 14.63 -56.19
N HIS A 612 -26.77 13.42 -55.92
CA HIS A 612 -26.15 12.04 -55.87
C HIS A 612 -26.49 11.16 -57.14
N PRO A 613 -26.35 9.79 -57.25
CA PRO A 613 -25.86 8.66 -56.38
C PRO A 613 -25.07 7.49 -57.10
N ILE A 614 -25.10 6.23 -56.57
CA ILE A 614 -24.76 4.87 -57.15
C ILE A 614 -23.30 4.34 -56.91
N SER A 615 -22.96 3.02 -56.74
CA SER A 615 -23.57 1.82 -56.11
C SER A 615 -22.64 0.55 -56.14
N SER A 616 -22.92 -0.45 -55.28
CA SER A 616 -22.68 -1.92 -55.44
C SER A 616 -21.38 -2.64 -54.94
N ARG A 617 -21.44 -3.98 -54.94
CA ARG A 617 -20.63 -5.07 -54.28
C ARG A 617 -20.15 -6.08 -55.38
N PRO A 618 -19.36 -7.19 -55.19
CA PRO A 618 -19.42 -8.18 -54.09
C PRO A 618 -18.10 -8.94 -53.72
N CYS A 619 -18.25 -10.13 -53.10
CA CYS A 619 -17.32 -10.99 -52.34
C CYS A 619 -16.65 -12.14 -53.14
N SER A 620 -15.53 -12.69 -52.65
CA SER A 620 -15.13 -14.12 -52.80
C SER A 620 -14.00 -14.56 -51.83
N THR A 621 -13.86 -15.88 -51.60
CA THR A 621 -12.79 -16.56 -50.81
C THR A 621 -12.23 -17.78 -51.56
N PRO A 622 -10.94 -18.16 -51.39
CA PRO A 622 -10.54 -19.34 -50.57
C PRO A 622 -9.09 -19.24 -49.98
N SER A 623 -8.39 -20.32 -49.57
CA SER A 623 -8.63 -21.25 -48.43
C SER A 623 -7.48 -22.30 -48.27
N ARG A 624 -7.25 -22.80 -47.03
CA ARG A 624 -6.46 -23.99 -46.58
C ARG A 624 -4.91 -24.00 -46.50
N ASP A 625 -4.47 -24.71 -45.46
CA ASP A 625 -3.11 -25.12 -44.99
C ASP A 625 -2.61 -26.44 -45.68
N PRO A 626 -1.47 -27.13 -45.34
CA PRO A 626 -0.56 -27.05 -44.16
C PRO A 626 0.98 -27.21 -44.44
N ALA A 627 1.78 -27.53 -43.39
CA ALA A 627 3.27 -27.67 -43.31
C ALA A 627 3.77 -29.14 -43.56
N PRO A 628 4.99 -29.64 -43.17
CA PRO A 628 6.23 -29.04 -42.58
C PRO A 628 7.64 -29.59 -43.05
N SER A 629 8.75 -28.97 -42.58
CA SER A 629 10.09 -29.58 -42.27
C SER A 629 10.99 -30.18 -43.41
N PRO A 630 12.20 -30.77 -43.17
CA PRO A 630 13.40 -30.17 -42.53
C PRO A 630 14.80 -30.50 -43.18
N SER A 631 15.87 -29.76 -42.79
CA SER A 631 17.30 -30.20 -42.68
C SER A 631 18.15 -29.11 -41.97
N ARG A 632 19.32 -29.29 -41.28
CA ARG A 632 20.28 -30.40 -40.96
C ARG A 632 21.66 -30.34 -41.68
N ILE A 633 22.73 -30.79 -40.98
CA ILE A 633 24.18 -30.92 -41.33
C ILE A 633 25.06 -29.65 -41.10
N ILE A 634 26.35 -29.67 -40.67
CA ILE A 634 27.13 -30.45 -39.65
C ILE A 634 28.58 -29.86 -39.49
N LEU A 635 29.16 -29.84 -38.26
CA LEU A 635 30.62 -29.61 -37.93
C LEU A 635 31.25 -28.23 -38.38
N THR A 636 32.41 -27.69 -37.93
CA THR A 636 33.35 -27.96 -36.80
C THR A 636 34.20 -26.72 -36.42
N ASN A 637 34.64 -26.69 -35.15
CA ASN A 637 35.83 -26.07 -34.50
C ASN A 637 36.86 -25.17 -35.24
N ALA A 638 37.44 -24.27 -34.42
CA ALA A 638 38.87 -23.91 -34.30
C ALA A 638 39.43 -22.57 -34.86
N SER A 639 39.76 -21.68 -33.91
CA SER A 639 41.06 -21.00 -33.73
C SER A 639 41.58 -19.90 -34.70
N SER A 640 41.94 -18.78 -34.07
CA SER A 640 42.84 -17.67 -34.47
C SER A 640 44.29 -18.14 -34.79
N PRO A 641 45.29 -17.30 -35.22
CA PRO A 641 45.33 -15.83 -35.14
C PRO A 641 46.11 -14.98 -36.21
N SER A 642 46.01 -13.65 -36.05
CA SER A 642 47.11 -12.64 -36.10
C SER A 642 47.68 -11.99 -37.42
N LEU A 643 47.65 -10.65 -37.39
CA LEU A 643 48.72 -9.65 -37.71
C LEU A 643 49.03 -9.12 -39.15
N ARG A 644 49.02 -7.76 -39.22
CA ARG A 644 49.88 -6.82 -40.01
C ARG A 644 49.67 -6.69 -41.54
N ARG A 645 50.02 -5.58 -42.21
CA ARG A 645 50.13 -4.11 -41.87
C ARG A 645 50.40 -3.31 -43.17
N ALA A 646 49.96 -2.04 -43.22
CA ALA A 646 50.44 -0.96 -44.14
C ALA A 646 50.10 -1.05 -45.64
N ALA A 647 50.10 0.02 -46.45
CA ALA A 647 49.86 1.47 -46.23
C ALA A 647 49.86 2.24 -47.57
N ARG A 648 49.14 3.38 -47.68
CA ARG A 648 49.60 4.67 -48.28
C ARG A 648 48.48 5.74 -48.35
N SER A 649 48.90 7.00 -48.33
CA SER A 649 48.12 8.26 -48.51
C SER A 649 48.82 9.09 -49.63
N PRO A 650 48.64 10.42 -49.84
CA PRO A 650 47.73 11.43 -49.28
C PRO A 650 47.13 12.42 -50.33
N ILE A 651 46.48 13.51 -49.88
CA ILE A 651 46.51 14.89 -50.46
C ILE A 651 46.00 15.89 -49.38
N ALA A 652 46.40 17.18 -49.45
CA ALA A 652 46.07 18.26 -48.48
C ALA A 652 44.83 19.09 -48.90
N GLY A 653 44.27 20.10 -48.20
CA GLY A 653 44.53 20.90 -46.96
C GLY A 653 43.47 22.04 -46.89
N PRO A 654 43.54 23.14 -46.09
CA PRO A 654 44.49 23.58 -45.05
C PRO A 654 43.80 23.91 -43.68
N SER A 655 44.34 24.84 -42.85
CA SER A 655 44.23 24.84 -41.37
C SER A 655 43.59 26.06 -40.68
N ARG A 656 43.20 25.92 -39.39
CA ARG A 656 43.22 26.96 -38.33
C ARG A 656 43.43 26.33 -36.92
N SER A 657 43.65 27.13 -35.87
CA SER A 657 44.50 26.74 -34.71
C SER A 657 43.94 27.03 -33.29
N ILE A 658 44.07 26.06 -32.37
CA ILE A 658 44.79 26.06 -31.04
C ILE A 658 44.78 27.39 -30.22
N PRO A 659 44.54 27.40 -28.87
CA PRO A 659 45.04 26.42 -27.86
C PRO A 659 44.09 25.97 -26.71
N PRO A 660 44.51 24.98 -25.88
CA PRO A 660 43.84 24.54 -24.63
C PRO A 660 44.47 25.10 -23.33
N SER A 661 43.80 24.88 -22.19
CA SER A 661 44.25 25.28 -20.83
C SER A 661 45.17 24.23 -20.14
N PRO A 662 46.07 24.64 -19.21
CA PRO A 662 47.11 23.77 -18.66
C PRO A 662 46.75 23.08 -17.33
N SER A 663 47.46 21.98 -17.04
CA SER A 663 47.61 21.39 -15.71
C SER A 663 49.01 21.69 -15.15
N LEU A 664 49.17 21.75 -13.82
CA LEU A 664 50.48 21.92 -13.17
C LEU A 664 50.60 21.09 -11.87
N LYS A 665 51.84 20.80 -11.48
CA LYS A 665 52.19 19.90 -10.37
C LYS A 665 52.76 20.65 -9.16
N ARG A 666 52.40 20.12 -7.98
CA ARG A 666 53.13 20.09 -6.69
C ARG A 666 54.54 20.70 -6.64
N ALA A 667 54.75 21.62 -5.69
CA ALA A 667 56.05 22.00 -5.10
C ALA A 667 56.15 21.49 -3.64
N ARG A 668 57.21 21.86 -2.89
CA ARG A 668 57.67 21.13 -1.69
C ARG A 668 58.20 22.02 -0.55
N ASP A 669 58.22 21.41 0.65
CA ASP A 669 59.06 21.66 1.84
C ASP A 669 58.83 22.89 2.75
N GLY A 670 58.98 22.64 4.07
CA GLY A 670 59.09 23.61 5.19
C GLY A 670 57.77 24.02 5.88
N SER A 671 57.65 24.13 7.21
CA SER A 671 58.21 23.38 8.36
C SER A 671 57.59 23.92 9.67
N ASP A 672 57.49 23.07 10.68
CA ASP A 672 57.38 23.35 12.14
C ASP A 672 56.10 23.99 12.77
N ASP A 673 55.55 23.22 13.71
CA ASP A 673 55.12 23.59 15.08
C ASP A 673 53.69 24.07 15.51
N LEU A 674 53.36 23.58 16.72
CA LEU A 674 52.40 24.03 17.76
C LEU A 674 50.88 23.74 17.66
N VAL A 675 50.51 22.68 18.38
CA VAL A 675 49.21 22.32 19.05
C VAL A 675 49.26 22.91 20.49
N PRO A 676 48.18 23.29 21.25
CA PRO A 676 46.85 22.64 21.38
C PRO A 676 45.58 23.53 21.49
N SER A 677 44.45 22.81 21.68
CA SER A 677 43.08 23.19 22.07
C SER A 677 42.85 24.26 23.16
N ILE A 678 41.66 24.87 23.15
CA ILE A 678 40.99 25.49 24.32
C ILE A 678 39.53 25.00 24.43
N SER A 679 39.00 24.92 25.65
CA SER A 679 37.69 24.35 26.01
C SER A 679 36.61 25.39 26.39
N SER A 680 35.40 24.88 26.66
CA SER A 680 34.21 25.60 27.11
C SER A 680 34.36 26.49 28.38
N ALA A 681 33.51 27.52 28.47
CA ALA A 681 32.45 27.68 29.51
C ALA A 681 32.32 29.11 30.12
N HIS A 682 31.12 29.70 30.00
CA HIS A 682 30.36 30.55 30.96
C HIS A 682 29.26 31.30 30.18
N LEU A 683 28.15 31.79 30.74
CA LEU A 683 27.19 31.40 31.77
C LEU A 683 26.16 32.57 31.80
N ARG A 684 24.87 32.24 31.93
CA ARG A 684 23.72 32.98 32.55
C ARG A 684 23.97 34.42 33.07
N LYS A 685 22.98 35.33 33.09
CA LYS A 685 21.57 35.18 33.51
C LYS A 685 20.78 36.48 33.24
N ILE A 686 19.43 36.43 33.16
CA ILE A 686 18.46 37.23 33.97
C ILE A 686 17.01 37.12 33.42
N GLU A 687 16.06 36.91 34.34
CA GLU A 687 14.58 36.96 34.21
C GLU A 687 14.05 38.43 34.11
N ASP A 688 12.78 38.82 33.96
CA ASP A 688 11.47 38.35 33.42
C ASP A 688 10.47 39.50 33.69
N SER A 689 9.45 39.76 32.84
CA SER A 689 8.21 40.50 33.24
C SER A 689 7.17 40.76 32.11
N SER A 690 5.97 40.22 32.30
CA SER A 690 4.63 40.84 32.06
C SER A 690 4.27 41.62 30.77
N SER A 691 3.24 41.13 30.07
CA SER A 691 2.38 41.86 29.12
C SER A 691 1.33 42.75 29.83
N PRO A 692 0.36 43.40 29.12
CA PRO A 692 0.50 44.38 28.03
C PRO A 692 -0.28 45.70 28.34
N ARG A 693 -0.19 46.74 27.48
CA ARG A 693 -1.16 47.86 27.49
C ARG A 693 -1.63 48.30 26.11
N ILE A 694 -2.96 48.36 25.97
CA ILE A 694 -3.71 48.86 24.82
C ILE A 694 -3.52 50.38 24.68
N ARG A 695 -3.45 50.89 23.44
CA ARG A 695 -3.69 52.31 23.13
C ARG A 695 -4.63 52.47 21.95
N ARG A 696 -5.89 52.84 22.22
CA ARG A 696 -6.74 53.53 21.24
C ARG A 696 -6.09 54.87 20.88
N ARG A 697 -6.18 55.30 19.63
CA ARG A 697 -6.09 56.72 19.26
C ARG A 697 -7.14 57.03 18.20
N THR A 698 -7.81 58.16 18.36
CA THR A 698 -8.99 58.58 17.58
C THR A 698 -8.68 59.80 16.73
N GLY A 699 -9.30 59.84 15.54
CA GLY A 699 -9.81 61.07 14.95
C GLY A 699 -8.87 61.87 14.05
N ASN A 700 -9.40 62.15 12.86
CA ASN A 700 -8.99 63.15 11.86
C ASN A 700 -7.63 62.87 11.17
N SER A 701 -7.48 63.12 9.87
CA SER A 701 -8.36 63.86 8.94
C SER A 701 -8.74 63.03 7.72
#